data_AF-A0A7V7VIS0-F1
#
_entry.id   AF-A0A7V7VIS0-F1
#
_cell.length_a   1.000
_cell.length_b   1.000
_cell.length_c   1.000
_cell.angle_alpha   90.00
_cell.angle_beta   90.00
_cell.angle_gamma   90.00
#
_symmetry.space_group_name_H-M   'P 1'
#
loop_
_entity.id
_entity.type
_entity.pdbx_description
1 polymer ?
#
loop_
_entity_poly.entity_id
_entity_poly.type
_entity_poly.pdbx_seq_one_letter_code
_entity_poly.pdbx_strand_id
1 'polypeptide(L)'
;MQNMKTMKNTPNRVQSTLLAMAMLLGLPVKAADGPPDLIKGETTGVNPKQTYNLGSTGMRGWIYLKPVTYFDGVQSRTTEVSRQILVTHVGAKSPADGVMQVNDVILGIDGKMFTDDARRSIALAIQEAEKETHKGILKLTRWRAGKTDVAQLKLCVMGTYSATAPYHCPKSKKIFAEACKALENEPLSENWTGAITGLALLAADNPDYLPKIKEFAHRMGSPTLDVSKKTMDAWENGYRNLFLTEYFLRTGDQEVMHAIRAITLATAKGQGMYGTFGHGFADRTADGKLHGSIPPYGPVNQAGLVANLAIVMGKKCGVTDAEIDLAIERGSKFFAYYVDKGTIPYGEHEPYAFHDNNGKSAMAAVYYAMQGNRPKEARFFAKMATAGYKNRECGHTGQGFSYLWGALGANIGGPAAGSAFFKQACAHLDLERRCDGSFIYDGGEQFGPGSTEDDTYYGKSSYAGLSPTASYVLTYSMALKNLCITGKDAVPANALTQQDVAAAMTSGRFDLDRLQMTPVQLVAAFSDWSPVVRGWAAEELAKRPEAKTMEPDLLKLAEGKDAHVAQGACETLGYMKSNAALPVFVRLLSHQDRWLRYKAAQAIKLVNDVAKPVLPDILLATAKTAAPLQPIDWADPIQIAQGQLAVALFDGPLAQSVKTSDPKLVHPAIRAIANNPDGMARWHLRGYFENNLSLEDVQALAPDLLAAVKTMSPADRMFSNEIRMGAFKALAKYHYQENIEAGVMFAKTQGGHGSQGRTGEILHELVGYGTAARSAIPALKELITTFNEQCKRDEFPAGELNNQRTAAVEDAIKSITAATTQPELRSIKK
;
A
#
# COMPACT_ATOMS: atom_id res chain seq x y z
N MET A 1 9.08 -21.21 12.03
CA MET A 1 10.35 -21.06 11.27
C MET A 1 10.62 -22.20 10.28
N GLN A 2 9.60 -22.76 9.60
CA GLN A 2 9.79 -23.77 8.54
C GLN A 2 9.49 -23.29 7.11
N ASN A 3 9.02 -22.05 6.92
CA ASN A 3 8.66 -21.51 5.59
C ASN A 3 9.74 -20.62 4.94
N MET A 4 11.00 -20.70 5.38
CA MET A 4 12.10 -19.93 4.78
C MET A 4 12.92 -20.72 3.74
N LYS A 5 12.49 -21.95 3.38
CA LYS A 5 13.28 -22.85 2.52
C LYS A 5 12.79 -23.03 1.08
N THR A 6 11.68 -22.42 0.65
CA THR A 6 11.11 -22.62 -0.71
C THR A 6 11.13 -21.37 -1.59
N MET A 7 12.09 -20.46 -1.39
CA MET A 7 12.44 -19.40 -2.36
C MET A 7 13.89 -19.53 -2.82
N LYS A 8 14.27 -20.72 -3.31
CA LYS A 8 15.52 -20.91 -4.06
C LYS A 8 15.19 -21.16 -5.52
N ASN A 9 15.56 -20.19 -6.36
CA ASN A 9 15.78 -20.22 -7.81
C ASN A 9 14.93 -19.22 -8.60
N THR A 10 15.32 -17.94 -8.51
CA THR A 10 15.16 -16.97 -9.59
C THR A 10 16.40 -16.05 -9.55
N PRO A 11 17.20 -15.96 -10.63
CA PRO A 11 18.43 -15.18 -10.60
C PRO A 11 18.14 -13.68 -10.74
N ASN A 12 18.73 -12.91 -9.82
CA ASN A 12 19.20 -11.53 -9.95
C ASN A 12 18.41 -10.59 -10.89
N ARG A 13 17.41 -9.88 -10.33
CA ARG A 13 17.07 -8.49 -10.70
C ARG A 13 16.17 -7.91 -9.61
N VAL A 14 16.78 -7.33 -8.57
CA VAL A 14 16.11 -6.42 -7.64
C VAL A 14 16.86 -5.10 -7.72
N GLN A 15 16.40 -4.24 -8.61
CA GLN A 15 16.73 -2.82 -8.63
C GLN A 15 15.40 -2.05 -8.63
N SER A 16 15.21 -1.26 -7.57
CA SER A 16 14.50 0.03 -7.53
C SER A 16 13.12 0.11 -8.21
N THR A 17 12.06 0.02 -7.42
CA THR A 17 10.71 0.48 -7.79
C THR A 17 10.46 1.87 -7.20
N LEU A 18 10.96 2.92 -7.87
CA LEU A 18 10.53 4.31 -7.69
C LEU A 18 11.15 5.19 -8.80
N LEU A 19 10.59 5.11 -10.02
CA LEU A 19 10.39 6.22 -10.96
C LEU A 19 9.80 5.66 -12.27
N ALA A 20 8.55 6.02 -12.57
CA ALA A 20 8.05 5.96 -13.93
C ALA A 20 8.38 7.29 -14.62
N MET A 21 9.42 7.32 -15.47
CA MET A 21 9.54 8.29 -16.56
C MET A 21 10.45 7.74 -17.67
N ALA A 22 9.98 7.86 -18.92
CA ALA A 22 10.42 7.14 -20.11
C ALA A 22 11.80 7.55 -20.69
N MET A 23 12.45 6.61 -21.41
CA MET A 23 13.05 6.82 -22.75
C MET A 23 13.41 5.47 -23.42
N LEU A 24 12.95 5.28 -24.67
CA LEU A 24 13.30 4.20 -25.60
C LEU A 24 14.69 4.40 -26.21
N LEU A 25 15.32 3.33 -26.71
CA LEU A 25 15.90 3.22 -28.07
C LEU A 25 16.14 1.74 -28.43
N GLY A 26 15.90 1.37 -29.70
CA GLY A 26 15.47 0.04 -30.13
C GLY A 26 16.54 -0.96 -30.60
N LEU A 27 16.11 -2.22 -30.78
CA LEU A 27 16.35 -3.07 -31.96
C LEU A 27 15.18 -4.07 -32.11
N PRO A 28 14.69 -4.39 -33.33
CA PRO A 28 13.43 -5.08 -33.51
C PRO A 28 13.58 -6.60 -33.67
N VAL A 29 12.83 -7.35 -32.87
CA VAL A 29 12.26 -8.63 -33.30
C VAL A 29 10.76 -8.52 -33.02
N LYS A 30 9.96 -8.31 -34.07
CA LYS A 30 8.50 -8.35 -33.97
C LYS A 30 8.06 -9.81 -33.77
N ALA A 31 7.92 -10.22 -32.52
CA ALA A 31 6.91 -11.22 -32.15
C ALA A 31 5.58 -10.46 -31.95
N ALA A 32 4.47 -11.04 -32.39
CA ALA A 32 3.16 -10.39 -32.36
C ALA A 32 2.79 -9.95 -30.93
N ASP A 33 2.55 -8.66 -30.72
CA ASP A 33 2.32 -8.04 -29.40
C ASP A 33 0.90 -8.27 -28.81
N GLY A 34 0.07 -9.08 -29.49
CA GLY A 34 -1.34 -9.34 -29.17
C GLY A 34 -1.59 -10.72 -28.52
N PRO A 35 -2.84 -10.99 -28.10
CA PRO A 35 -3.21 -12.31 -27.59
C PRO A 35 -2.94 -13.41 -28.64
N PRO A 36 -2.46 -14.60 -28.23
CA PRO A 36 -2.31 -15.72 -29.15
C PRO A 36 -3.67 -16.18 -29.67
N ASP A 37 -3.72 -16.56 -30.95
CA ASP A 37 -4.88 -17.21 -31.54
C ASP A 37 -4.85 -18.72 -31.25
N LEU A 38 -5.51 -19.13 -30.16
CA LEU A 38 -5.47 -20.50 -29.65
C LEU A 38 -6.05 -21.51 -30.65
N ILE A 39 -7.00 -21.10 -31.49
CA ILE A 39 -7.60 -21.98 -32.51
C ILE A 39 -6.69 -22.19 -33.74
N LYS A 40 -5.64 -21.36 -33.89
CA LYS A 40 -4.55 -21.57 -34.85
C LYS A 40 -3.37 -22.32 -34.25
N GLY A 41 -3.47 -22.76 -32.99
CA GLY A 41 -2.40 -23.45 -32.27
C GLY A 41 -1.31 -22.51 -31.72
N GLU A 42 -1.55 -21.19 -31.70
CA GLU A 42 -0.62 -20.25 -31.09
C GLU A 42 -0.66 -20.40 -29.56
N THR A 43 0.50 -20.57 -28.93
CA THR A 43 0.63 -20.82 -27.48
C THR A 43 1.66 -19.93 -26.80
N THR A 44 2.21 -18.95 -27.51
CA THR A 44 3.18 -18.01 -26.98
C THR A 44 2.61 -17.29 -25.75
N GLY A 45 3.29 -17.41 -24.61
CA GLY A 45 2.88 -16.78 -23.35
C GLY A 45 1.76 -17.49 -22.59
N VAL A 46 1.24 -18.61 -23.09
CA VAL A 46 0.26 -19.43 -22.38
C VAL A 46 0.92 -20.17 -21.23
N ASN A 47 0.40 -20.00 -20.01
CA ASN A 47 0.82 -20.77 -18.84
C ASN A 47 -0.41 -21.44 -18.22
N PRO A 48 -0.61 -22.76 -18.42
CA PRO A 48 -1.83 -23.45 -18.00
C PRO A 48 -2.00 -23.55 -16.48
N LYS A 49 -0.96 -23.22 -15.68
CA LYS A 49 -1.03 -23.18 -14.21
C LYS A 49 -1.52 -21.84 -13.67
N GLN A 50 -1.40 -20.79 -14.48
CA GLN A 50 -1.82 -19.43 -14.15
C GLN A 50 -3.19 -19.17 -14.75
N THR A 51 -4.22 -19.37 -13.95
CA THR A 51 -5.60 -19.53 -14.43
C THR A 51 -6.58 -18.68 -13.62
N TYR A 52 -7.74 -18.45 -14.23
CA TYR A 52 -8.91 -17.87 -13.59
C TYR A 52 -9.99 -18.96 -13.47
N ASN A 53 -10.71 -18.95 -12.36
CA ASN A 53 -11.97 -19.66 -12.23
C ASN A 53 -12.97 -19.07 -13.23
N LEU A 54 -13.79 -19.94 -13.82
CA LEU A 54 -14.85 -19.54 -14.74
C LEU A 54 -16.20 -19.66 -14.06
N GLY A 55 -16.28 -19.14 -12.83
CA GLY A 55 -17.43 -19.19 -11.94
C GLY A 55 -17.92 -20.60 -11.60
N SER A 56 -19.23 -20.72 -11.45
CA SER A 56 -19.92 -21.95 -11.06
C SER A 56 -19.96 -23.02 -12.16
N THR A 57 -19.22 -22.83 -13.26
CA THR A 57 -19.21 -23.76 -14.39
C THR A 57 -18.48 -25.06 -14.10
N GLY A 58 -17.59 -25.10 -13.12
CA GLY A 58 -16.71 -26.25 -12.92
C GLY A 58 -15.38 -26.17 -13.68
N MET A 59 -15.08 -25.04 -14.31
CA MET A 59 -13.87 -24.89 -15.12
C MET A 59 -12.92 -23.85 -14.54
N ARG A 60 -11.62 -24.08 -14.79
CA ARG A 60 -10.61 -23.01 -14.78
C ARG A 60 -10.11 -22.80 -16.21
N GLY A 61 -9.70 -21.57 -16.50
CA GLY A 61 -9.21 -21.21 -17.82
C GLY A 61 -8.03 -20.25 -17.78
N TRP A 62 -7.14 -20.39 -18.77
CA TRP A 62 -6.15 -19.36 -19.06
C TRP A 62 -6.80 -18.26 -19.87
N ILE A 63 -6.53 -17.02 -19.46
CA ILE A 63 -7.03 -15.80 -20.09
C ILE A 63 -5.81 -14.92 -20.34
N TYR A 64 -5.69 -14.39 -21.57
CA TYR A 64 -4.61 -13.49 -21.90
C TYR A 64 -4.63 -12.25 -21.00
N LEU A 65 -3.56 -12.07 -20.22
CA LEU A 65 -3.35 -10.95 -19.33
C LEU A 65 -2.20 -10.07 -19.83
N LYS A 66 -2.54 -8.88 -20.28
CA LYS A 66 -1.59 -7.81 -20.62
C LYS A 66 -2.35 -6.49 -20.56
N PRO A 67 -2.31 -5.76 -19.43
CA PRO A 67 -2.89 -4.43 -19.40
C PRO A 67 -2.15 -3.51 -20.38
N VAL A 68 -2.87 -2.57 -20.99
CA VAL A 68 -2.28 -1.63 -21.97
C VAL A 68 -1.25 -0.74 -21.32
N THR A 69 -1.53 -0.27 -20.09
CA THR A 69 -0.59 0.46 -19.24
C THR A 69 -0.61 -0.11 -17.83
N TYR A 70 0.41 0.21 -17.03
CA TYR A 70 0.39 -0.11 -15.59
C TYR A 70 -0.87 0.46 -14.90
N PHE A 71 -1.27 1.68 -15.27
CA PHE A 71 -2.47 2.34 -14.73
C PHE A 71 -3.75 1.55 -15.05
N ASP A 72 -3.87 0.99 -16.25
CA ASP A 72 -5.01 0.12 -16.60
C ASP A 72 -5.06 -1.13 -15.71
N GLY A 73 -3.90 -1.71 -15.39
CA GLY A 73 -3.81 -2.80 -14.41
C GLY A 73 -4.30 -2.41 -13.01
N VAL A 74 -3.98 -1.19 -12.56
CA VAL A 74 -4.47 -0.65 -11.26
C VAL A 74 -5.99 -0.39 -11.27
N GLN A 75 -6.60 -0.24 -12.45
CA GLN A 75 -8.04 -0.05 -12.65
C GLN A 75 -8.78 -1.34 -13.08
N SER A 76 -8.20 -2.51 -12.80
CA SER A 76 -8.73 -3.84 -13.15
C SER A 76 -8.95 -4.09 -14.65
N ARG A 77 -8.33 -3.32 -15.54
CA ARG A 77 -8.33 -3.54 -17.00
C ARG A 77 -7.12 -4.38 -17.41
N THR A 78 -7.09 -5.62 -16.92
CA THR A 78 -5.96 -6.55 -17.08
C THR A 78 -6.14 -7.54 -18.23
N THR A 79 -7.40 -7.79 -18.60
CA THR A 79 -7.82 -8.81 -19.60
C THR A 79 -8.59 -8.21 -20.78
N GLU A 80 -8.57 -6.89 -20.94
CA GLU A 80 -9.45 -6.14 -21.85
C GLU A 80 -9.36 -6.58 -23.32
N VAL A 81 -8.19 -7.02 -23.78
CA VAL A 81 -7.97 -7.48 -25.16
C VAL A 81 -8.18 -9.00 -25.34
N SER A 82 -8.49 -9.73 -24.27
CA SER A 82 -8.72 -11.17 -24.34
C SER A 82 -10.06 -11.49 -25.03
N ARG A 83 -10.02 -12.32 -26.07
CA ARG A 83 -11.20 -12.75 -26.86
C ARG A 83 -11.37 -14.27 -26.92
N GLN A 84 -10.49 -15.01 -26.26
CA GLN A 84 -10.53 -16.47 -26.19
C GLN A 84 -10.12 -16.90 -24.77
N ILE A 85 -10.75 -17.97 -24.28
CA ILE A 85 -10.40 -18.57 -22.98
C ILE A 85 -10.02 -20.03 -23.24
N LEU A 86 -8.81 -20.42 -22.85
CA LEU A 86 -8.37 -21.81 -22.92
C LEU A 86 -8.83 -22.53 -21.65
N VAL A 87 -9.65 -23.58 -21.78
CA VAL A 87 -10.03 -24.44 -20.66
C VAL A 87 -8.80 -25.24 -20.23
N THR A 88 -8.38 -25.06 -18.99
CA THR A 88 -7.19 -25.72 -18.41
C THR A 88 -7.57 -26.81 -17.43
N HIS A 89 -8.72 -26.67 -16.76
CA HIS A 89 -9.20 -27.62 -15.76
C HIS A 89 -10.71 -27.78 -15.89
N VAL A 90 -11.18 -29.02 -15.69
CA VAL A 90 -12.61 -29.36 -15.54
C VAL A 90 -12.74 -30.21 -14.28
N GLY A 91 -13.53 -29.73 -13.31
CA GLY A 91 -13.77 -30.43 -12.06
C GLY A 91 -14.71 -31.63 -12.26
N ALA A 92 -14.39 -32.77 -11.66
CA ALA A 92 -15.30 -33.91 -11.63
C ALA A 92 -16.64 -33.53 -10.95
N LYS A 93 -17.74 -34.11 -11.43
CA LYS A 93 -19.12 -33.86 -10.98
C LYS A 93 -19.56 -32.40 -11.03
N SER A 94 -18.83 -31.57 -11.77
CA SER A 94 -19.19 -30.19 -12.00
C SER A 94 -20.14 -30.05 -13.20
N PRO A 95 -20.78 -28.88 -13.40
CA PRO A 95 -21.60 -28.65 -14.59
C PRO A 95 -20.90 -28.87 -15.94
N ALA A 96 -19.57 -28.69 -15.97
CA ALA A 96 -18.73 -28.89 -17.14
C ALA A 96 -18.25 -30.34 -17.33
N ASP A 97 -18.39 -31.20 -16.32
CA ASP A 97 -17.96 -32.59 -16.39
C ASP A 97 -18.73 -33.35 -17.48
N GLY A 98 -18.00 -34.08 -18.33
CA GLY A 98 -18.55 -34.77 -19.51
C GLY A 98 -19.01 -33.87 -20.66
N VAL A 99 -19.05 -32.53 -20.49
CA VAL A 99 -19.45 -31.58 -21.55
C VAL A 99 -18.23 -30.87 -22.13
N MET A 100 -17.40 -30.28 -21.27
CA MET A 100 -16.18 -29.58 -21.62
C MET A 100 -14.97 -30.45 -21.31
N GLN A 101 -13.82 -30.16 -21.94
CA GLN A 101 -12.57 -30.85 -21.68
C GLN A 101 -11.41 -29.86 -21.66
N VAL A 102 -10.29 -30.27 -21.05
CA VAL A 102 -9.03 -29.54 -21.13
C VAL A 102 -8.64 -29.35 -22.60
N ASN A 103 -8.13 -28.17 -22.94
CA ASN A 103 -7.82 -27.69 -24.29
C ASN A 103 -9.01 -27.30 -25.17
N ASP A 104 -10.23 -27.31 -24.64
CA ASP A 104 -11.32 -26.56 -25.28
C ASP A 104 -11.00 -25.07 -25.27
N VAL A 105 -11.37 -24.36 -26.34
CA VAL A 105 -11.28 -22.90 -26.40
C VAL A 105 -12.70 -22.33 -26.40
N ILE A 106 -13.02 -21.51 -25.41
CA ILE A 106 -14.27 -20.76 -25.37
C ILE A 106 -14.06 -19.49 -26.19
N LEU A 107 -14.82 -19.37 -27.27
CA LEU A 107 -14.78 -18.26 -28.20
C LEU A 107 -15.86 -17.22 -27.94
N GLY A 108 -16.90 -17.58 -27.16
CA GLY A 108 -17.99 -16.67 -26.80
C GLY A 108 -19.20 -17.39 -26.23
N ILE A 109 -20.37 -16.76 -26.32
CA ILE A 109 -21.61 -17.17 -25.65
C ILE A 109 -22.72 -17.34 -26.69
N ASP A 110 -23.49 -18.43 -26.60
CA ASP A 110 -24.68 -18.71 -27.41
C ASP A 110 -24.46 -18.54 -28.94
N GLY A 111 -23.37 -19.10 -29.45
CA GLY A 111 -23.01 -19.06 -30.87
C GLY A 111 -22.38 -17.74 -31.35
N LYS A 112 -22.30 -16.73 -30.48
CA LYS A 112 -21.65 -15.44 -30.76
C LYS A 112 -20.24 -15.45 -30.20
N MET A 113 -19.32 -14.78 -30.90
CA MET A 113 -17.94 -14.59 -30.45
C MET A 113 -17.85 -13.48 -29.41
N PHE A 114 -16.87 -13.54 -28.51
CA PHE A 114 -16.54 -12.43 -27.63
C PHE A 114 -16.12 -11.22 -28.46
N THR A 115 -16.75 -10.07 -28.21
CA THR A 115 -16.37 -8.78 -28.81
C THR A 115 -15.72 -7.83 -27.79
N ASP A 116 -15.83 -8.16 -26.50
CA ASP A 116 -15.28 -7.44 -25.35
C ASP A 116 -14.44 -8.39 -24.48
N ASP A 117 -13.97 -7.95 -23.32
CA ASP A 117 -13.24 -8.76 -22.34
C ASP A 117 -13.97 -10.09 -22.09
N ALA A 118 -13.34 -11.19 -22.51
CA ALA A 118 -13.87 -12.53 -22.38
C ALA A 118 -14.14 -12.92 -20.91
N ARG A 119 -13.30 -12.46 -19.97
CA ARG A 119 -13.42 -12.72 -18.53
C ARG A 119 -14.68 -12.09 -17.95
N ARG A 120 -14.96 -10.84 -18.32
CA ARG A 120 -16.18 -10.13 -17.91
C ARG A 120 -17.42 -10.70 -18.60
N SER A 121 -17.30 -11.03 -19.88
CA SER A 121 -18.41 -11.55 -20.69
C SER A 121 -18.93 -12.89 -20.17
N ILE A 122 -18.02 -13.82 -19.80
CA ILE A 122 -18.43 -15.11 -19.23
C ILE A 122 -19.07 -14.95 -17.84
N ALA A 123 -18.56 -14.04 -17.00
CA ALA A 123 -19.16 -13.75 -15.69
C ALA A 123 -20.61 -13.25 -15.81
N LEU A 124 -20.88 -12.35 -16.75
CA LEU A 124 -22.25 -11.87 -17.03
C LEU A 124 -23.14 -12.97 -17.62
N ALA A 125 -22.59 -13.85 -18.47
CA ALA A 125 -23.34 -14.98 -19.01
C ALA A 125 -23.75 -15.99 -17.93
N ILE A 126 -22.90 -16.21 -16.92
CA ILE A 126 -23.24 -17.02 -15.74
C ILE A 126 -24.42 -16.38 -14.99
N GLN A 127 -24.37 -15.06 -14.76
CA GLN A 127 -25.48 -14.35 -14.11
C GLN A 127 -26.80 -14.49 -14.84
N GLU A 128 -26.78 -14.40 -16.18
CA GLU A 128 -27.98 -14.60 -17.00
C GLU A 128 -28.49 -16.04 -16.93
N ALA A 129 -27.61 -17.03 -17.06
CA ALA A 129 -27.98 -18.45 -17.01
C ALA A 129 -28.64 -18.83 -15.68
N GLU A 130 -28.18 -18.27 -14.56
CA GLU A 130 -28.67 -18.59 -13.21
C GLU A 130 -30.08 -18.05 -12.90
N LYS A 131 -30.66 -17.22 -13.77
CA LYS A 131 -32.04 -16.74 -13.63
C LYS A 131 -33.04 -17.89 -13.75
N GLU A 132 -34.16 -17.76 -13.05
CA GLU A 132 -35.27 -18.73 -13.11
C GLU A 132 -35.77 -18.91 -14.56
N THR A 133 -35.86 -17.83 -15.33
CA THR A 133 -36.31 -17.82 -16.72
C THR A 133 -35.39 -18.57 -17.67
N HIS A 134 -34.08 -18.58 -17.39
CA HIS A 134 -33.08 -19.28 -18.21
C HIS A 134 -32.77 -20.69 -17.69
N LYS A 135 -33.38 -21.09 -16.56
CA LYS A 135 -33.36 -22.45 -16.04
C LYS A 135 -31.95 -23.02 -15.83
N GLY A 136 -30.95 -22.18 -15.55
CA GLY A 136 -29.56 -22.63 -15.35
C GLY A 136 -28.85 -23.03 -16.65
N ILE A 137 -29.37 -22.68 -17.82
CA ILE A 137 -28.77 -23.07 -19.11
C ILE A 137 -27.75 -22.02 -19.53
N LEU A 138 -26.46 -22.39 -19.51
CA LEU A 138 -25.37 -21.60 -20.06
C LEU A 138 -24.89 -22.23 -21.37
N LYS A 139 -24.88 -21.46 -22.46
CA LYS A 139 -24.41 -21.91 -23.77
C LYS A 139 -23.09 -21.25 -24.11
N LEU A 140 -22.06 -22.05 -24.33
CA LEU A 140 -20.71 -21.61 -24.67
C LEU A 140 -20.43 -21.92 -26.14
N THR A 141 -19.95 -20.93 -26.88
CA THR A 141 -19.38 -21.13 -28.21
C THR A 141 -18.00 -21.77 -28.03
N ARG A 142 -17.90 -23.07 -28.26
CA ARG A 142 -16.71 -23.88 -28.01
C ARG A 142 -16.03 -24.20 -29.33
N TRP A 143 -14.71 -24.11 -29.34
CA TRP A 143 -13.87 -24.75 -30.34
C TRP A 143 -13.15 -25.96 -29.73
N ARG A 144 -13.16 -27.08 -30.47
CA ARG A 144 -12.50 -28.33 -30.11
C ARG A 144 -12.01 -29.02 -31.39
N ALA A 145 -10.70 -29.29 -31.47
CA ALA A 145 -10.10 -30.06 -32.55
C ALA A 145 -10.54 -29.64 -33.97
N GLY A 146 -10.52 -28.33 -34.24
CA GLY A 146 -10.88 -27.77 -35.56
C GLY A 146 -12.37 -27.54 -35.79
N LYS A 147 -13.25 -27.93 -34.86
CA LYS A 147 -14.70 -27.72 -34.97
C LYS A 147 -15.19 -26.70 -33.95
N THR A 148 -16.02 -25.77 -34.40
CA THR A 148 -16.78 -24.86 -33.55
C THR A 148 -18.21 -25.35 -33.40
N ASP A 149 -18.69 -25.46 -32.16
CA ASP A 149 -20.06 -25.81 -31.82
C ASP A 149 -20.54 -25.09 -30.55
N VAL A 150 -21.80 -25.32 -30.16
CA VAL A 150 -22.37 -24.75 -28.93
C VAL A 150 -22.45 -25.84 -27.87
N ALA A 151 -21.64 -25.72 -26.83
CA ALA A 151 -21.69 -26.57 -25.65
C ALA A 151 -22.69 -26.00 -24.64
N GLN A 152 -23.54 -26.86 -24.06
CA GLN A 152 -24.56 -26.44 -23.11
C GLN A 152 -24.25 -26.97 -21.71
N LEU A 153 -24.05 -26.08 -20.75
CA LEU A 153 -23.85 -26.38 -19.34
C LEU A 153 -25.15 -26.17 -18.56
N LYS A 154 -25.35 -27.00 -17.52
CA LYS A 154 -26.47 -26.90 -16.59
C LYS A 154 -25.97 -26.41 -15.23
N LEU A 155 -26.10 -25.11 -14.99
CA LEU A 155 -25.79 -24.46 -13.72
C LEU A 155 -26.96 -24.56 -12.73
N CYS A 156 -26.67 -24.31 -11.45
CA CYS A 156 -27.70 -24.14 -10.42
C CYS A 156 -28.49 -22.84 -10.67
N VAL A 157 -29.80 -22.86 -10.39
CA VAL A 157 -30.65 -21.66 -10.51
C VAL A 157 -30.54 -20.83 -9.24
N MET A 158 -29.72 -19.79 -9.28
CA MET A 158 -29.50 -18.87 -8.16
C MET A 158 -30.51 -17.72 -8.10
N GLY A 159 -31.10 -17.36 -9.25
CA GLY A 159 -32.04 -16.25 -9.40
C GLY A 159 -31.39 -14.96 -9.89
N THR A 160 -32.01 -13.81 -9.60
CA THR A 160 -31.52 -12.48 -10.04
C THR A 160 -31.05 -11.64 -8.86
N TYR A 161 -29.98 -10.86 -9.02
CA TYR A 161 -29.58 -9.86 -8.03
C TYR A 161 -30.63 -8.75 -7.92
N SER A 162 -31.04 -8.40 -6.70
CA SER A 162 -31.96 -7.27 -6.50
C SER A 162 -31.19 -5.94 -6.64
N ALA A 163 -31.92 -4.84 -6.81
CA ALA A 163 -31.33 -3.50 -6.83
C ALA A 163 -30.59 -3.14 -5.53
N THR A 164 -30.95 -3.79 -4.43
CA THR A 164 -30.35 -3.61 -3.10
C THR A 164 -29.35 -4.70 -2.73
N ALA A 165 -28.94 -5.59 -3.65
CA ALA A 165 -27.98 -6.65 -3.32
C ALA A 165 -26.71 -6.07 -2.66
N PRO A 166 -26.13 -6.75 -1.65
CA PRO A 166 -26.53 -8.05 -1.13
C PRO A 166 -27.70 -8.00 -0.13
N TYR A 167 -28.23 -6.81 0.21
CA TYR A 167 -29.38 -6.64 1.10
C TYR A 167 -30.68 -7.08 0.44
N HIS A 168 -31.53 -7.78 1.19
CA HIS A 168 -32.86 -8.20 0.74
C HIS A 168 -32.85 -8.86 -0.65
N CYS A 169 -31.84 -9.69 -0.91
CA CYS A 169 -31.63 -10.32 -2.21
C CYS A 169 -31.67 -11.86 -2.08
N PRO A 170 -32.68 -12.53 -2.64
CA PRO A 170 -32.78 -14.00 -2.61
C PRO A 170 -31.56 -14.72 -3.20
N LYS A 171 -31.02 -14.24 -4.34
CA LYS A 171 -29.78 -14.77 -4.93
C LYS A 171 -28.61 -14.68 -3.95
N SER A 172 -28.41 -13.51 -3.35
CA SER A 172 -27.33 -13.28 -2.38
C SER A 172 -27.48 -14.18 -1.15
N LYS A 173 -28.71 -14.39 -0.66
CA LYS A 173 -29.00 -15.30 0.45
C LYS A 173 -28.63 -16.76 0.12
N LYS A 174 -28.91 -17.23 -1.10
CA LYS A 174 -28.52 -18.59 -1.55
C LYS A 174 -27.00 -18.73 -1.62
N ILE A 175 -26.32 -17.78 -2.27
CA ILE A 175 -24.85 -17.77 -2.37
C ILE A 175 -24.22 -17.79 -0.97
N PHE A 176 -24.71 -16.93 -0.08
CA PHE A 176 -24.25 -16.87 1.31
C PHE A 176 -24.40 -18.20 2.04
N ALA A 177 -25.56 -18.87 1.90
CA ALA A 177 -25.83 -20.13 2.56
C ALA A 177 -24.91 -21.26 2.04
N GLU A 178 -24.67 -21.32 0.73
CA GLU A 178 -23.72 -22.28 0.14
C GLU A 178 -22.28 -22.01 0.60
N ALA A 179 -21.87 -20.73 0.62
CA ALA A 179 -20.55 -20.31 1.09
C ALA A 179 -20.32 -20.64 2.57
N CYS A 180 -21.33 -20.46 3.42
CA CYS A 180 -21.24 -20.84 4.83
C CYS A 180 -21.05 -22.35 5.02
N LYS A 181 -21.74 -23.18 4.22
CA LYS A 181 -21.56 -24.65 4.24
C LYS A 181 -20.16 -25.07 3.79
N ALA A 182 -19.59 -24.40 2.79
CA ALA A 182 -18.21 -24.64 2.39
C ALA A 182 -17.22 -24.22 3.50
N LEU A 183 -17.42 -23.02 4.06
CA LEU A 183 -16.58 -22.45 5.10
C LEU A 183 -16.55 -23.27 6.40
N GLU A 184 -17.67 -23.90 6.75
CA GLU A 184 -17.79 -24.75 7.95
C GLU A 184 -16.71 -25.84 8.01
N ASN A 185 -16.30 -26.35 6.85
CA ASN A 185 -15.32 -27.42 6.70
C ASN A 185 -13.86 -26.91 6.64
N GLU A 186 -13.64 -25.60 6.56
CA GLU A 186 -12.30 -25.03 6.53
C GLU A 186 -11.62 -25.09 7.92
N PRO A 187 -10.29 -25.30 7.97
CA PRO A 187 -9.55 -25.34 9.22
C PRO A 187 -9.43 -23.95 9.85
N LEU A 188 -9.62 -23.89 11.17
CA LEU A 188 -9.38 -22.69 11.98
C LEU A 188 -7.94 -22.70 12.51
N SER A 189 -7.03 -22.11 11.74
CA SER A 189 -5.60 -21.99 12.11
C SER A 189 -5.40 -20.95 13.21
N GLU A 190 -4.49 -21.18 14.15
CA GLU A 190 -4.24 -20.28 15.30
C GLU A 190 -3.35 -19.08 14.95
N ASN A 191 -3.71 -18.37 13.88
CA ASN A 191 -3.00 -17.24 13.31
C ASN A 191 -3.97 -16.18 12.76
N TRP A 192 -3.43 -15.10 12.20
CA TRP A 192 -4.23 -13.99 11.67
C TRP A 192 -5.23 -14.41 10.57
N THR A 193 -4.90 -15.42 9.73
CA THR A 193 -5.82 -15.87 8.67
C THR A 193 -6.98 -16.67 9.23
N GLY A 194 -6.73 -17.56 10.20
CA GLY A 194 -7.79 -18.29 10.88
C GLY A 194 -8.68 -17.39 11.73
N ALA A 195 -8.16 -16.29 12.27
CA ALA A 195 -8.99 -15.26 12.93
C ALA A 195 -10.04 -14.66 11.97
N ILE A 196 -9.70 -14.48 10.68
CA ILE A 196 -10.64 -13.99 9.66
C ILE A 196 -11.68 -15.06 9.32
N THR A 197 -11.28 -16.33 9.21
CA THR A 197 -12.24 -17.45 9.07
C THR A 197 -13.19 -17.52 10.28
N GLY A 198 -12.66 -17.32 11.49
CA GLY A 198 -13.46 -17.23 12.72
C GLY A 198 -14.45 -16.07 12.70
N LEU A 199 -14.03 -14.88 12.24
CA LEU A 199 -14.92 -13.72 12.03
C LEU A 199 -16.04 -14.04 11.03
N ALA A 200 -15.72 -14.70 9.92
CA ALA A 200 -16.71 -15.06 8.90
C ALA A 200 -17.75 -16.05 9.43
N LEU A 201 -17.33 -17.09 10.16
CA LEU A 201 -18.24 -18.03 10.83
C LEU A 201 -19.09 -17.34 11.91
N LEU A 202 -18.50 -16.40 12.66
CA LEU A 202 -19.21 -15.61 13.67
C LEU A 202 -20.25 -14.68 13.02
N ALA A 203 -19.94 -14.09 11.87
CA ALA A 203 -20.86 -13.25 11.11
C ALA A 203 -22.03 -14.02 10.49
N ALA A 204 -21.84 -15.32 10.24
CA ALA A 204 -22.86 -16.20 9.65
C ALA A 204 -24.10 -16.39 10.52
N ASP A 205 -23.98 -16.19 11.84
CA ASP A 205 -25.05 -16.31 12.83
C ASP A 205 -25.79 -17.65 12.79
N ASN A 206 -25.05 -18.73 12.50
CA ASN A 206 -25.51 -20.09 12.69
C ASN A 206 -25.17 -20.56 14.12
N PRO A 207 -26.17 -20.88 14.97
CA PRO A 207 -25.93 -21.41 16.31
C PRO A 207 -25.05 -22.66 16.36
N ASP A 208 -25.11 -23.50 15.31
CA ASP A 208 -24.35 -24.75 15.24
C ASP A 208 -22.83 -24.50 15.17
N TYR A 209 -22.41 -23.31 14.75
CA TYR A 209 -20.99 -22.94 14.69
C TYR A 209 -20.45 -22.49 16.05
N LEU A 210 -21.31 -22.09 16.99
CA LEU A 210 -20.90 -21.49 18.26
C LEU A 210 -19.97 -22.38 19.10
N PRO A 211 -20.17 -23.72 19.23
CA PRO A 211 -19.25 -24.57 19.96
C PRO A 211 -17.83 -24.56 19.37
N LYS A 212 -17.72 -24.71 18.05
CA LYS A 212 -16.43 -24.68 17.32
C LYS A 212 -15.75 -23.31 17.42
N ILE A 213 -16.53 -22.23 17.31
CA ILE A 213 -16.03 -20.86 17.45
C ILE A 213 -15.56 -20.58 18.88
N LYS A 214 -16.30 -21.03 19.90
CA LYS A 214 -15.92 -20.89 21.31
C LYS A 214 -14.59 -21.58 21.59
N GLU A 215 -14.46 -22.85 21.18
CA GLU A 215 -13.23 -23.61 21.33
C GLU A 215 -12.03 -22.91 20.65
N PHE A 216 -12.26 -22.38 19.44
CA PHE A 216 -11.24 -21.62 18.71
C PHE A 216 -10.89 -20.28 19.41
N ALA A 217 -11.87 -19.54 19.92
CA ALA A 217 -11.66 -18.30 20.66
C ALA A 217 -10.83 -18.54 21.93
N HIS A 218 -11.09 -19.64 22.64
CA HIS A 218 -10.33 -20.03 23.82
C HIS A 218 -8.86 -20.36 23.48
N ARG A 219 -8.60 -21.04 22.36
CA ARG A 219 -7.22 -21.27 21.89
C ARG A 219 -6.52 -19.99 21.46
N MET A 220 -7.21 -19.15 20.67
CA MET A 220 -6.69 -17.86 20.22
C MET A 220 -6.38 -16.92 21.39
N GLY A 221 -7.17 -17.01 22.45
CA GLY A 221 -7.04 -16.26 23.70
C GLY A 221 -6.44 -17.05 24.86
N SER A 222 -5.58 -18.05 24.61
CA SER A 222 -4.99 -18.85 25.69
C SER A 222 -4.34 -17.99 26.78
N PRO A 223 -4.46 -18.33 28.08
CA PRO A 223 -3.76 -17.62 29.17
C PRO A 223 -2.23 -17.62 29.04
N THR A 224 -1.66 -18.55 28.27
CA THR A 224 -0.22 -18.62 27.98
C THR A 224 0.17 -17.89 26.69
N LEU A 225 -0.73 -17.08 26.14
CA LEU A 225 -0.48 -16.34 24.90
C LEU A 225 0.69 -15.37 25.08
N ASP A 226 1.74 -15.61 24.31
CA ASP A 226 2.84 -14.68 24.18
C ASP A 226 2.48 -13.56 23.20
N VAL A 227 2.20 -12.38 23.75
CA VAL A 227 1.94 -11.13 23.03
C VAL A 227 3.21 -10.28 22.85
N SER A 228 4.38 -10.81 23.20
CA SER A 228 5.67 -10.13 23.11
C SER A 228 6.31 -10.27 21.71
N LYS A 229 7.28 -9.38 21.44
CA LYS A 229 7.80 -9.02 20.11
C LYS A 229 8.15 -10.22 19.20
N LYS A 230 7.32 -10.46 18.19
CA LYS A 230 7.62 -11.23 16.97
C LYS A 230 7.59 -10.31 15.75
N THR A 231 8.24 -10.75 14.67
CA THR A 231 8.40 -9.97 13.42
C THR A 231 7.07 -9.65 12.71
N MET A 232 5.93 -10.23 13.11
CA MET A 232 4.61 -10.10 12.47
C MET A 232 3.47 -9.69 13.45
N ASP A 233 3.80 -9.17 14.63
CA ASP A 233 2.80 -8.93 15.69
C ASP A 233 1.68 -7.99 15.30
N ALA A 234 1.91 -6.97 14.47
CA ALA A 234 0.85 -6.04 14.10
C ALA A 234 -0.29 -6.75 13.36
N TRP A 235 0.08 -7.74 12.52
CA TRP A 235 -0.85 -8.60 11.80
C TRP A 235 -1.55 -9.59 12.72
N GLU A 236 -0.76 -10.35 13.47
CA GLU A 236 -1.25 -11.41 14.37
C GLU A 236 -2.16 -10.83 15.45
N ASN A 237 -1.70 -9.81 16.18
CA ASN A 237 -2.46 -9.19 17.24
C ASN A 237 -3.64 -8.39 16.71
N GLY A 238 -3.50 -7.72 15.56
CA GLY A 238 -4.60 -6.98 14.93
C GLY A 238 -5.80 -7.86 14.62
N TYR A 239 -5.61 -8.92 13.82
CA TYR A 239 -6.73 -9.79 13.42
C TYR A 239 -7.20 -10.71 14.55
N ARG A 240 -6.29 -11.24 15.38
CA ARG A 240 -6.65 -12.03 16.57
C ARG A 240 -7.55 -11.25 17.50
N ASN A 241 -7.16 -10.02 17.85
CA ASN A 241 -7.93 -9.22 18.78
C ASN A 241 -9.23 -8.73 18.16
N LEU A 242 -9.26 -8.42 16.85
CA LEU A 242 -10.52 -8.12 16.16
C LEU A 242 -11.51 -9.30 16.26
N PHE A 243 -11.05 -10.54 16.05
CA PHE A 243 -11.86 -11.74 16.25
C PHE A 243 -12.34 -11.90 17.69
N LEU A 244 -11.43 -11.84 18.67
CA LEU A 244 -11.77 -12.04 20.09
C LEU A 244 -12.73 -10.98 20.60
N THR A 245 -12.56 -9.72 20.19
CA THR A 245 -13.45 -8.60 20.60
C THR A 245 -14.84 -8.73 19.98
N GLU A 246 -14.96 -9.05 18.69
CA GLU A 246 -16.25 -9.32 18.05
C GLU A 246 -16.94 -10.56 18.69
N TYR A 247 -16.18 -11.60 19.01
CA TYR A 247 -16.67 -12.78 19.73
C TYR A 247 -17.20 -12.42 21.12
N PHE A 248 -16.45 -11.65 21.90
CA PHE A 248 -16.84 -11.19 23.22
C PHE A 248 -18.11 -10.33 23.15
N LEU A 249 -18.17 -9.35 22.24
CA LEU A 249 -19.33 -8.47 22.07
C LEU A 249 -20.59 -9.21 21.60
N ARG A 250 -20.45 -10.41 21.04
CA ARG A 250 -21.57 -11.27 20.62
C ARG A 250 -22.00 -12.27 21.69
N THR A 251 -21.06 -12.79 22.49
CA THR A 251 -21.32 -13.93 23.39
C THR A 251 -21.29 -13.56 24.87
N GLY A 252 -20.61 -12.48 25.25
CA GLY A 252 -20.34 -12.13 26.64
C GLY A 252 -19.35 -13.06 27.35
N ASP A 253 -18.67 -13.97 26.63
CA ASP A 253 -17.76 -14.96 27.21
C ASP A 253 -16.56 -14.27 27.90
N GLN A 254 -16.54 -14.32 29.23
CA GLN A 254 -15.49 -13.67 30.01
C GLN A 254 -14.13 -14.38 29.92
N GLU A 255 -14.09 -15.63 29.46
CA GLU A 255 -12.85 -16.41 29.38
C GLU A 255 -11.86 -15.85 28.36
N VAL A 256 -12.27 -14.97 27.43
CA VAL A 256 -11.36 -14.34 26.47
C VAL A 256 -10.88 -12.95 26.91
N MET A 257 -11.41 -12.41 28.00
CA MET A 257 -11.16 -11.01 28.39
C MET A 257 -9.73 -10.74 28.84
N HIS A 258 -9.04 -11.72 29.42
CA HIS A 258 -7.62 -11.56 29.77
C HIS A 258 -6.77 -11.38 28.50
N ALA A 259 -7.06 -12.14 27.44
CA ALA A 259 -6.35 -12.04 26.18
C ALA A 259 -6.67 -10.72 25.47
N ILE A 260 -7.93 -10.31 25.42
CA ILE A 260 -8.33 -9.01 24.86
C ILE A 260 -7.57 -7.87 25.55
N ARG A 261 -7.53 -7.88 26.88
CA ARG A 261 -6.78 -6.89 27.67
C ARG A 261 -5.28 -6.91 27.36
N ALA A 262 -4.67 -8.10 27.35
CA ALA A 262 -3.23 -8.25 27.11
C ALA A 262 -2.84 -7.75 25.71
N ILE A 263 -3.57 -8.18 24.67
CA ILE A 263 -3.29 -7.82 23.29
C ILE A 263 -3.52 -6.32 23.05
N THR A 264 -4.64 -5.76 23.53
CA THR A 264 -4.93 -4.33 23.38
C THR A 264 -3.84 -3.47 24.02
N LEU A 265 -3.40 -3.80 25.24
CA LEU A 265 -2.33 -3.05 25.91
C LEU A 265 -0.98 -3.20 25.22
N ALA A 266 -0.62 -4.42 24.81
CA ALA A 266 0.62 -4.66 24.08
C ALA A 266 0.65 -3.88 22.75
N THR A 267 -0.47 -3.87 22.03
CA THR A 267 -0.60 -3.17 20.74
C THR A 267 -0.55 -1.65 20.93
N ALA A 268 -1.24 -1.10 21.94
CA ALA A 268 -1.19 0.33 22.26
C ALA A 268 0.25 0.78 22.62
N LYS A 269 0.93 0.02 23.49
CA LYS A 269 2.34 0.28 23.88
C LYS A 269 3.33 0.08 22.74
N GLY A 270 3.00 -0.81 21.80
CA GLY A 270 3.81 -1.14 20.63
C GLY A 270 3.64 -0.20 19.43
N GLN A 271 2.74 0.79 19.52
CA GLN A 271 2.51 1.77 18.46
C GLN A 271 3.70 2.73 18.31
N GLY A 272 4.03 3.11 17.08
CA GLY A 272 5.04 4.14 16.81
C GLY A 272 4.57 5.54 17.20
N MET A 273 5.51 6.50 17.28
CA MET A 273 5.19 7.89 17.68
C MET A 273 4.12 8.58 16.83
N TYR A 274 4.01 8.23 15.54
CA TYR A 274 2.99 8.78 14.64
C TYR A 274 1.68 7.99 14.66
N GLY A 275 1.52 6.99 15.52
CA GLY A 275 0.32 6.14 15.48
C GLY A 275 0.39 4.97 14.49
N THR A 276 1.55 4.77 13.86
CA THR A 276 1.81 3.78 12.82
C THR A 276 2.39 2.48 13.40
N PHE A 277 2.43 1.43 12.58
CA PHE A 277 3.01 0.13 12.90
C PHE A 277 3.80 -0.40 11.70
N GLY A 278 4.85 -1.18 11.94
CA GLY A 278 5.49 -2.00 10.90
C GLY A 278 4.82 -3.38 10.80
N HIS A 279 5.55 -4.39 10.34
CA HIS A 279 5.11 -5.78 10.51
C HIS A 279 5.00 -6.17 12.00
N GLY A 280 5.91 -5.63 12.83
CA GLY A 280 5.87 -5.74 14.28
C GLY A 280 5.74 -4.38 14.96
N PHE A 281 5.94 -4.37 16.28
CA PHE A 281 5.85 -3.17 17.12
C PHE A 281 7.07 -2.25 17.02
N ALA A 282 6.85 -0.98 17.36
CA ALA A 282 7.86 0.04 17.43
C ALA A 282 8.96 -0.29 18.45
N ASP A 283 10.13 0.30 18.23
CA ASP A 283 11.19 0.30 19.23
C ASP A 283 10.86 1.26 20.37
N ARG A 284 11.58 1.09 21.48
CA ARG A 284 11.62 2.13 22.51
C ARG A 284 12.44 3.32 21.99
N THR A 285 12.18 4.49 22.54
CA THR A 285 13.05 5.64 22.35
C THR A 285 14.44 5.37 22.94
N ALA A 286 15.44 6.17 22.59
CA ALA A 286 16.80 5.99 23.09
C ALA A 286 16.91 6.10 24.63
N ASP A 287 16.02 6.85 25.27
CA ASP A 287 15.88 6.96 26.73
C ASP A 287 14.96 5.90 27.36
N GLY A 288 14.57 4.87 26.59
CA GLY A 288 13.81 3.71 27.07
C GLY A 288 12.29 3.88 27.16
N LYS A 289 11.75 5.04 26.76
CA LYS A 289 10.30 5.30 26.73
C LYS A 289 9.62 4.56 25.57
N LEU A 290 8.29 4.48 25.64
CA LEU A 290 7.48 3.89 24.57
C LEU A 290 7.47 4.78 23.31
N HIS A 291 6.99 4.22 22.21
CA HIS A 291 6.74 4.93 20.96
C HIS A 291 7.99 5.55 20.32
N GLY A 292 9.07 4.78 20.25
CA GLY A 292 10.12 5.06 19.27
C GLY A 292 9.60 4.92 17.85
N SER A 293 10.49 5.05 16.86
CA SER A 293 10.08 4.84 15.47
C SER A 293 9.91 3.36 15.15
N ILE A 294 9.27 3.11 14.01
CA ILE A 294 9.18 1.79 13.42
C ILE A 294 10.57 1.31 12.94
N PRO A 295 10.96 0.04 13.18
CA PRO A 295 12.22 -0.52 12.71
C PRO A 295 12.45 -0.38 11.18
N PRO A 296 13.69 -0.62 10.67
CA PRO A 296 14.15 -0.19 9.34
C PRO A 296 13.39 -0.66 8.10
N TYR A 297 12.47 -1.63 8.19
CA TYR A 297 11.56 -1.91 7.07
C TYR A 297 10.55 -0.77 6.86
N GLY A 298 10.27 -0.01 7.91
CA GLY A 298 9.32 1.08 7.93
C GLY A 298 7.89 0.65 8.28
N PRO A 299 6.97 1.61 8.39
CA PRO A 299 5.56 1.37 8.62
C PRO A 299 4.88 0.62 7.48
N VAL A 300 3.87 -0.19 7.83
CA VAL A 300 3.00 -0.92 6.92
C VAL A 300 1.56 -0.60 7.28
N ASN A 301 0.94 0.36 6.59
CA ASN A 301 -0.38 0.90 6.94
C ASN A 301 -1.51 -0.12 6.82
N GLN A 302 -1.37 -1.18 6.02
CA GLN A 302 -2.33 -2.29 6.07
C GLN A 302 -2.34 -2.88 7.50
N ALA A 303 -1.17 -3.33 7.97
CA ALA A 303 -1.03 -3.90 9.32
C ALA A 303 -1.41 -2.87 10.40
N GLY A 304 -0.99 -1.63 10.21
CA GLY A 304 -1.25 -0.54 11.15
C GLY A 304 -2.73 -0.21 11.29
N LEU A 305 -3.52 -0.26 10.22
CA LEU A 305 -4.96 0.02 10.29
C LEU A 305 -5.71 -1.05 11.10
N VAL A 306 -5.41 -2.34 10.89
CA VAL A 306 -6.05 -3.41 11.67
C VAL A 306 -5.56 -3.41 13.13
N ALA A 307 -4.29 -3.11 13.38
CA ALA A 307 -3.76 -2.96 14.74
C ALA A 307 -4.41 -1.79 15.50
N ASN A 308 -4.59 -0.64 14.84
CA ASN A 308 -5.31 0.50 15.43
C ASN A 308 -6.80 0.18 15.66
N LEU A 309 -7.46 -0.49 14.71
CA LEU A 309 -8.84 -0.98 14.88
C LEU A 309 -8.96 -1.92 16.08
N ALA A 310 -8.02 -2.85 16.26
CA ALA A 310 -7.97 -3.75 17.40
C ALA A 310 -7.86 -3.03 18.75
N ILE A 311 -7.13 -1.90 18.82
CA ILE A 311 -7.07 -1.06 20.04
C ILE A 311 -8.46 -0.46 20.34
N VAL A 312 -9.12 0.11 19.32
CA VAL A 312 -10.47 0.69 19.45
C VAL A 312 -11.48 -0.36 19.90
N MET A 313 -11.44 -1.55 19.30
CA MET A 313 -12.35 -2.65 19.66
C MET A 313 -12.09 -3.18 21.07
N GLY A 314 -10.83 -3.23 21.52
CA GLY A 314 -10.49 -3.56 22.90
C GLY A 314 -11.10 -2.57 23.90
N LYS A 315 -10.99 -1.26 23.62
CA LYS A 315 -11.67 -0.22 24.41
C LYS A 315 -13.18 -0.41 24.42
N LYS A 316 -13.78 -0.75 23.27
CA LYS A 316 -15.22 -1.04 23.15
C LYS A 316 -15.66 -2.24 24.00
N CYS A 317 -14.78 -3.20 24.25
CA CYS A 317 -15.02 -4.33 25.15
C CYS A 317 -14.83 -4.00 26.65
N GLY A 318 -14.50 -2.75 26.98
CA GLY A 318 -14.32 -2.30 28.37
C GLY A 318 -12.88 -2.34 28.89
N VAL A 319 -11.88 -2.52 28.04
CA VAL A 319 -10.47 -2.41 28.46
C VAL A 319 -10.12 -0.94 28.70
N THR A 320 -9.66 -0.63 29.91
CA THR A 320 -9.28 0.74 30.33
C THR A 320 -7.80 0.84 30.67
N ASP A 321 -7.11 1.80 30.05
CA ASP A 321 -5.74 2.23 30.36
C ASP A 321 -5.48 3.57 29.63
N ALA A 322 -4.73 4.49 30.24
CA ALA A 322 -4.44 5.79 29.63
C ALA A 322 -3.69 5.66 28.29
N GLU A 323 -2.84 4.63 28.14
CA GLU A 323 -2.11 4.38 26.92
C GLU A 323 -3.02 4.01 25.74
N ILE A 324 -4.18 3.41 26.01
CA ILE A 324 -5.16 3.08 24.97
C ILE A 324 -5.73 4.36 24.36
N ASP A 325 -6.09 5.34 25.19
CA ASP A 325 -6.65 6.61 24.72
C ASP A 325 -5.63 7.41 23.91
N LEU A 326 -4.39 7.47 24.40
CA LEU A 326 -3.28 8.11 23.69
C LEU A 326 -2.99 7.41 22.36
N ALA A 327 -3.05 6.07 22.32
CA ALA A 327 -2.81 5.33 21.08
C ALA A 327 -3.92 5.55 20.04
N ILE A 328 -5.18 5.56 20.46
CA ILE A 328 -6.31 5.90 19.58
C ILE A 328 -6.14 7.32 19.05
N GLU A 329 -5.78 8.29 19.89
CA GLU A 329 -5.58 9.66 19.48
C GLU A 329 -4.47 9.80 18.42
N ARG A 330 -3.29 9.20 18.64
CA ARG A 330 -2.16 9.24 17.68
C ARG A 330 -2.55 8.64 16.34
N GLY A 331 -3.08 7.40 16.33
CA GLY A 331 -3.49 6.72 15.10
C GLY A 331 -4.61 7.47 14.37
N SER A 332 -5.59 7.99 15.11
CA SER A 332 -6.72 8.77 14.58
C SER A 332 -6.26 10.08 13.94
N LYS A 333 -5.29 10.78 14.53
CA LYS A 333 -4.75 12.03 13.95
C LYS A 333 -3.86 11.78 12.74
N PHE A 334 -3.06 10.72 12.73
CA PHE A 334 -2.22 10.36 11.59
C PHE A 334 -3.04 10.04 10.34
N PHE A 335 -3.97 9.08 10.43
CA PHE A 335 -4.75 8.72 9.25
C PHE A 335 -5.69 9.84 8.80
N ALA A 336 -6.04 10.78 9.69
CA ALA A 336 -6.89 11.93 9.34
C ALA A 336 -6.15 12.92 8.42
N TYR A 337 -4.82 12.89 8.40
CA TYR A 337 -4.03 13.66 7.43
C TYR A 337 -4.43 13.34 5.99
N TYR A 338 -4.80 12.09 5.68
CA TYR A 338 -5.13 11.67 4.31
C TYR A 338 -6.55 12.05 3.87
N VAL A 339 -7.41 12.51 4.79
CA VAL A 339 -8.75 13.00 4.45
C VAL A 339 -8.61 14.19 3.50
N ASP A 340 -9.34 14.11 2.39
CA ASP A 340 -9.35 15.10 1.30
C ASP A 340 -8.00 15.24 0.55
N LYS A 341 -7.03 14.35 0.79
CA LYS A 341 -5.74 14.34 0.07
C LYS A 341 -5.54 13.12 -0.82
N GLY A 342 -6.11 11.96 -0.46
CA GLY A 342 -6.08 10.77 -1.32
C GLY A 342 -6.16 9.46 -0.54
N THR A 343 -5.79 8.37 -1.21
CA THR A 343 -5.76 7.03 -0.60
C THR A 343 -4.61 6.90 0.37
N ILE A 344 -4.84 6.16 1.46
CA ILE A 344 -3.80 5.85 2.45
C ILE A 344 -2.66 5.08 1.77
N PRO A 345 -1.40 5.54 1.93
CA PRO A 345 -0.23 4.94 1.28
C PRO A 345 0.20 3.62 1.92
N TYR A 346 1.22 2.98 1.34
CA TYR A 346 1.82 1.78 1.94
C TYR A 346 2.45 2.06 3.31
N GLY A 347 3.26 3.12 3.42
CA GLY A 347 3.95 3.52 4.64
C GLY A 347 3.70 4.99 5.02
N GLU A 348 4.72 5.65 5.56
CA GLU A 348 4.71 7.06 5.96
C GLU A 348 5.10 7.99 4.80
N HIS A 349 4.26 8.10 3.77
CA HIS A 349 4.56 8.95 2.60
C HIS A 349 3.30 9.62 2.02
N GLU A 350 3.38 10.18 0.82
CA GLU A 350 2.28 10.90 0.17
C GLU A 350 1.09 9.99 -0.21
N PRO A 351 -0.14 10.51 -0.20
CA PRO A 351 -1.31 9.76 -0.64
C PRO A 351 -1.21 9.25 -2.08
N TYR A 352 -1.73 8.05 -2.35
CA TYR A 352 -1.81 7.52 -3.71
C TYR A 352 -2.97 8.14 -4.51
N ALA A 353 -2.74 8.27 -5.83
CA ALA A 353 -3.69 8.85 -6.80
C ALA A 353 -4.76 7.85 -7.29
N PHE A 354 -5.30 7.04 -6.37
CA PHE A 354 -6.39 6.08 -6.61
C PHE A 354 -7.42 6.19 -5.49
N HIS A 355 -8.58 5.55 -5.61
CA HIS A 355 -9.63 5.60 -4.57
C HIS A 355 -9.43 4.55 -3.46
N ASP A 356 -8.78 3.43 -3.77
CA ASP A 356 -8.34 2.45 -2.78
C ASP A 356 -7.09 1.69 -3.25
N ASN A 357 -6.40 1.02 -2.33
CA ASN A 357 -5.29 0.10 -2.59
C ASN A 357 -5.14 -0.88 -1.42
N ASN A 358 -5.19 -2.20 -1.67
CA ASN A 358 -5.22 -3.26 -0.64
C ASN A 358 -6.29 -3.05 0.45
N GLY A 359 -7.40 -2.40 0.13
CA GLY A 359 -8.49 -2.13 1.08
C GLY A 359 -8.16 -1.15 2.20
N LYS A 360 -7.08 -0.37 2.11
CA LYS A 360 -6.68 0.57 3.18
C LYS A 360 -7.69 1.69 3.39
N SER A 361 -8.28 2.24 2.32
CA SER A 361 -9.37 3.23 2.46
C SER A 361 -10.58 2.59 3.13
N ALA A 362 -10.93 1.36 2.73
CA ALA A 362 -12.02 0.62 3.34
C ALA A 362 -11.79 0.30 4.84
N MET A 363 -10.59 -0.12 5.22
CA MET A 363 -10.21 -0.35 6.62
C MET A 363 -10.27 0.93 7.45
N ALA A 364 -9.84 2.07 6.89
CA ALA A 364 -9.93 3.35 7.56
C ALA A 364 -11.39 3.77 7.82
N ALA A 365 -12.31 3.50 6.88
CA ALA A 365 -13.73 3.73 7.10
C ALA A 365 -14.25 2.97 8.33
N VAL A 366 -13.90 1.68 8.44
CA VAL A 366 -14.26 0.83 9.59
C VAL A 366 -13.61 1.35 10.87
N TYR A 367 -12.30 1.66 10.84
CA TYR A 367 -11.54 2.19 11.97
C TYR A 367 -12.16 3.46 12.58
N TYR A 368 -12.53 4.43 11.75
CA TYR A 368 -13.18 5.65 12.23
C TYR A 368 -14.61 5.42 12.69
N ALA A 369 -15.36 4.55 12.02
CA ALA A 369 -16.71 4.21 12.43
C ALA A 369 -16.74 3.61 13.85
N MET A 370 -15.76 2.75 14.18
CA MET A 370 -15.70 2.10 15.49
C MET A 370 -15.35 3.05 16.64
N GLN A 371 -14.74 4.21 16.36
CA GLN A 371 -14.51 5.25 17.38
C GLN A 371 -15.80 5.97 17.79
N GLY A 372 -16.84 5.96 16.96
CA GLY A 372 -18.17 6.53 17.25
C GLY A 372 -18.27 8.06 17.19
N ASN A 373 -17.15 8.79 17.22
CA ASN A 373 -17.11 10.26 17.27
C ASN A 373 -16.33 10.91 16.11
N ARG A 374 -16.06 10.16 15.03
CA ARG A 374 -15.29 10.61 13.84
C ARG A 374 -16.07 10.48 12.53
N PRO A 375 -17.28 11.08 12.40
CA PRO A 375 -18.12 10.87 11.23
C PRO A 375 -17.54 11.49 9.95
N LYS A 376 -16.77 12.58 10.04
CA LYS A 376 -16.15 13.21 8.86
C LYS A 376 -15.17 12.26 8.18
N GLU A 377 -14.28 11.66 8.96
CA GLU A 377 -13.26 10.73 8.48
C GLU A 377 -13.89 9.42 8.02
N ALA A 378 -14.84 8.85 8.79
CA ALA A 378 -15.57 7.64 8.42
C ALA A 378 -16.32 7.81 7.08
N ARG A 379 -17.03 8.92 6.89
CA ARG A 379 -17.74 9.23 5.65
C ARG A 379 -16.79 9.39 4.46
N PHE A 380 -15.69 10.13 4.63
CA PHE A 380 -14.72 10.34 3.55
C PHE A 380 -14.18 8.99 3.06
N PHE A 381 -13.70 8.14 3.96
CA PHE A 381 -13.12 6.85 3.59
C PHE A 381 -14.17 5.84 3.11
N ALA A 382 -15.41 5.87 3.61
CA ALA A 382 -16.50 5.07 3.05
C ALA A 382 -16.84 5.49 1.61
N LYS A 383 -16.80 6.79 1.33
CA LYS A 383 -17.00 7.34 -0.03
C LYS A 383 -15.85 6.96 -0.97
N MET A 384 -14.60 7.00 -0.49
CA MET A 384 -13.42 6.48 -1.20
C MET A 384 -13.55 4.98 -1.50
N ALA A 385 -13.90 4.16 -0.51
CA ALA A 385 -14.12 2.72 -0.70
C ALA A 385 -15.24 2.43 -1.73
N THR A 386 -16.33 3.20 -1.68
CA THR A 386 -17.44 3.10 -2.65
C THR A 386 -16.98 3.43 -4.07
N ALA A 387 -16.12 4.43 -4.25
CA ALA A 387 -15.54 4.79 -5.54
C ALA A 387 -14.42 3.83 -6.01
N GLY A 388 -13.78 3.12 -5.07
CA GLY A 388 -12.63 2.24 -5.29
C GLY A 388 -12.94 0.84 -5.83
N TYR A 389 -14.15 0.57 -6.33
CA TYR A 389 -14.53 -0.75 -6.84
C TYR A 389 -13.63 -1.26 -7.98
N LYS A 390 -13.02 -0.36 -8.78
CA LYS A 390 -12.04 -0.70 -9.83
C LYS A 390 -10.64 -0.99 -9.30
N ASN A 391 -10.31 -0.61 -8.07
CA ASN A 391 -8.98 -0.85 -7.49
C ASN A 391 -8.89 -2.18 -6.74
N ARG A 392 -9.98 -2.97 -6.75
CA ARG A 392 -10.08 -4.22 -6.00
C ARG A 392 -9.10 -5.28 -6.50
N GLU A 393 -8.80 -5.32 -7.80
CA GLU A 393 -7.94 -6.36 -8.39
C GLU A 393 -6.46 -5.97 -8.48
N CYS A 394 -6.07 -4.85 -7.85
CA CYS A 394 -4.69 -4.44 -7.72
C CYS A 394 -4.25 -4.43 -6.25
N GLY A 395 -3.07 -5.00 -5.95
CA GLY A 395 -2.48 -4.83 -4.64
C GLY A 395 -1.05 -5.30 -4.47
N HIS A 396 -0.30 -4.65 -3.58
CA HIS A 396 1.07 -5.06 -3.23
C HIS A 396 1.03 -6.44 -2.58
N THR A 397 1.87 -7.36 -3.06
CA THR A 397 1.89 -8.81 -2.81
C THR A 397 0.61 -9.59 -3.20
N GLY A 398 -0.51 -8.92 -3.49
CA GLY A 398 -1.76 -9.51 -3.97
C GLY A 398 -3.02 -8.73 -3.55
N GLN A 399 -4.19 -9.24 -3.93
CA GLN A 399 -5.50 -8.56 -3.83
C GLN A 399 -6.32 -8.95 -2.59
N GLY A 400 -5.89 -9.95 -1.81
CA GLY A 400 -6.72 -10.57 -0.77
C GLY A 400 -7.33 -9.57 0.22
N PHE A 401 -6.61 -8.51 0.59
CA PHE A 401 -7.13 -7.48 1.48
C PHE A 401 -8.17 -6.56 0.87
N SER A 402 -8.06 -6.26 -0.43
CA SER A 402 -9.11 -5.55 -1.15
C SER A 402 -10.39 -6.38 -1.21
N TYR A 403 -10.25 -7.71 -1.32
CA TYR A 403 -11.37 -8.64 -1.35
C TYR A 403 -12.07 -8.74 0.02
N LEU A 404 -11.27 -8.73 1.09
CA LEU A 404 -11.75 -8.75 2.46
C LEU A 404 -12.45 -7.45 2.87
N TRP A 405 -11.85 -6.30 2.60
CA TRP A 405 -12.27 -5.03 3.22
C TRP A 405 -13.16 -4.16 2.34
N GLY A 406 -13.02 -4.20 1.01
CA GLY A 406 -13.66 -3.22 0.11
C GLY A 406 -15.15 -3.05 0.33
N ALA A 407 -15.89 -4.16 0.38
CA ALA A 407 -17.34 -4.13 0.63
C ALA A 407 -17.69 -3.66 2.05
N LEU A 408 -16.94 -4.10 3.06
CA LEU A 408 -17.14 -3.71 4.45
C LEU A 408 -16.96 -2.20 4.64
N GLY A 409 -15.93 -1.61 4.03
CA GLY A 409 -15.70 -0.17 4.05
C GLY A 409 -16.78 0.64 3.35
N ALA A 410 -17.28 0.17 2.20
CA ALA A 410 -18.42 0.80 1.54
C ALA A 410 -19.70 0.71 2.39
N ASN A 411 -19.94 -0.41 3.08
CA ASN A 411 -21.08 -0.59 3.98
C ASN A 411 -21.07 0.32 5.21
N ILE A 412 -19.90 0.82 5.66
CA ILE A 412 -19.85 1.88 6.68
C ILE A 412 -20.62 3.14 6.22
N GLY A 413 -20.63 3.40 4.91
CA GLY A 413 -21.44 4.45 4.29
C GLY A 413 -22.94 4.13 4.22
N GLY A 414 -23.37 3.01 4.79
CA GLY A 414 -24.75 2.54 4.81
C GLY A 414 -25.10 1.61 3.64
N PRO A 415 -26.30 0.97 3.68
CA PRO A 415 -26.70 -0.05 2.71
C PRO A 415 -26.69 0.44 1.25
N ALA A 416 -27.04 1.71 1.00
CA ALA A 416 -27.01 2.27 -0.36
C ALA A 416 -25.60 2.31 -0.96
N ALA A 417 -24.60 2.69 -0.16
CA ALA A 417 -23.19 2.69 -0.58
C ALA A 417 -22.68 1.25 -0.78
N GLY A 418 -22.98 0.35 0.16
CA GLY A 418 -22.66 -1.08 0.04
C GLY A 418 -23.26 -1.72 -1.21
N SER A 419 -24.52 -1.43 -1.53
CA SER A 419 -25.17 -1.92 -2.76
C SER A 419 -24.57 -1.35 -4.03
N ALA A 420 -24.22 -0.07 -4.04
CA ALA A 420 -23.59 0.56 -5.20
C ALA A 420 -22.23 -0.07 -5.51
N PHE A 421 -21.40 -0.31 -4.48
CA PHE A 421 -20.15 -1.03 -4.59
C PHE A 421 -20.38 -2.48 -5.07
N PHE A 422 -21.28 -3.22 -4.40
CA PHE A 422 -21.56 -4.62 -4.73
C PHE A 422 -22.02 -4.80 -6.18
N LYS A 423 -22.85 -3.89 -6.68
CA LYS A 423 -23.32 -3.91 -8.08
C LYS A 423 -22.17 -3.87 -9.10
N GLN A 424 -21.06 -3.20 -8.78
CA GLN A 424 -19.88 -3.20 -9.65
C GLN A 424 -19.03 -4.45 -9.48
N ALA A 425 -18.96 -5.00 -8.27
CA ALA A 425 -18.12 -6.15 -7.94
C ALA A 425 -18.77 -7.50 -8.30
N CYS A 426 -20.10 -7.58 -8.39
CA CYS A 426 -20.82 -8.87 -8.42
C CYS A 426 -20.44 -9.80 -9.56
N ALA A 427 -20.07 -9.27 -10.74
CA ALA A 427 -19.58 -10.09 -11.85
C ALA A 427 -18.29 -10.82 -11.48
N HIS A 428 -17.36 -10.13 -10.81
CA HIS A 428 -16.14 -10.74 -10.33
C HIS A 428 -16.41 -11.74 -9.19
N LEU A 429 -17.33 -11.44 -8.26
CA LEU A 429 -17.73 -12.37 -7.20
C LEU A 429 -18.29 -13.69 -7.77
N ASP A 430 -19.16 -13.60 -8.78
CA ASP A 430 -19.73 -14.79 -9.43
C ASP A 430 -18.69 -15.57 -10.25
N LEU A 431 -17.64 -14.89 -10.74
CA LEU A 431 -16.51 -15.53 -11.42
C LEU A 431 -15.61 -16.31 -10.46
N GLU A 432 -15.44 -15.86 -9.22
CA GLU A 432 -14.61 -16.53 -8.20
C GLU A 432 -15.37 -17.61 -7.42
N ARG A 433 -16.71 -17.60 -7.47
CA ARG A 433 -17.54 -18.63 -6.85
C ARG A 433 -17.45 -19.95 -7.61
N ARG A 434 -17.18 -21.04 -6.89
CA ARG A 434 -17.15 -22.40 -7.44
C ARG A 434 -18.54 -23.06 -7.43
N CYS A 435 -18.68 -24.16 -8.16
CA CYS A 435 -19.93 -24.93 -8.22
C CYS A 435 -20.28 -25.65 -6.90
N ASP A 436 -19.32 -25.83 -6.00
CA ASP A 436 -19.50 -26.41 -4.67
C ASP A 436 -19.87 -25.38 -3.59
N GLY A 437 -20.03 -24.11 -3.97
CA GLY A 437 -20.36 -23.01 -3.07
C GLY A 437 -19.16 -22.32 -2.42
N SER A 438 -17.95 -22.89 -2.53
CA SER A 438 -16.72 -22.23 -2.06
C SER A 438 -16.30 -21.09 -3.00
N PHE A 439 -15.35 -20.28 -2.56
CA PHE A 439 -14.73 -19.26 -3.41
C PHE A 439 -13.25 -19.55 -3.62
N ILE A 440 -12.69 -19.00 -4.68
CA ILE A 440 -11.26 -19.06 -4.94
C ILE A 440 -10.61 -17.68 -4.86
N TYR A 441 -9.32 -17.66 -4.55
CA TYR A 441 -8.46 -16.51 -4.79
C TYR A 441 -7.83 -16.63 -6.20
N ASP A 442 -8.22 -15.74 -7.11
CA ASP A 442 -7.60 -15.60 -8.42
C ASP A 442 -6.86 -14.26 -8.53
N GLY A 443 -5.68 -14.22 -7.92
CA GLY A 443 -4.90 -13.00 -7.78
C GLY A 443 -3.39 -13.23 -7.71
N GLY A 444 -2.62 -12.19 -7.99
CA GLY A 444 -1.15 -12.17 -7.94
C GLY A 444 -0.62 -10.82 -7.48
N GLU A 445 0.69 -10.72 -7.21
CA GLU A 445 1.31 -9.44 -6.86
C GLU A 445 0.97 -8.36 -7.92
N GLN A 446 0.54 -7.19 -7.45
CA GLN A 446 -0.15 -6.18 -8.24
C GLN A 446 -1.46 -6.74 -8.79
N PHE A 447 -1.45 -7.29 -10.00
CA PHE A 447 -2.58 -7.92 -10.66
C PHE A 447 -2.10 -9.20 -11.33
N GLY A 448 -2.93 -10.24 -11.34
CA GLY A 448 -2.52 -11.50 -11.93
C GLY A 448 -3.58 -12.59 -11.83
N PRO A 449 -3.37 -13.70 -12.55
CA PRO A 449 -4.16 -14.90 -12.36
C PRO A 449 -3.77 -15.61 -11.07
N GLY A 450 -4.65 -16.49 -10.58
CA GLY A 450 -4.33 -17.37 -9.46
C GLY A 450 -3.79 -18.72 -9.92
N SER A 451 -3.53 -19.57 -8.94
CA SER A 451 -3.25 -21.00 -9.12
C SER A 451 -3.87 -21.79 -7.97
N THR A 452 -3.96 -23.10 -8.14
CA THR A 452 -4.36 -24.03 -7.07
C THR A 452 -3.15 -24.88 -6.65
N GLU A 453 -3.08 -25.25 -5.37
CA GLU A 453 -1.95 -26.01 -4.81
C GLU A 453 -1.72 -27.37 -5.49
N ASP A 454 -2.79 -28.01 -5.97
CA ASP A 454 -2.76 -29.33 -6.63
C ASP A 454 -3.01 -29.29 -8.15
N ASP A 455 -3.07 -28.10 -8.75
CA ASP A 455 -3.35 -27.90 -10.19
C ASP A 455 -4.68 -28.55 -10.61
N THR A 456 -5.74 -28.42 -9.78
CA THR A 456 -7.10 -28.87 -10.10
C THR A 456 -8.14 -27.76 -9.91
N TYR A 457 -9.39 -28.00 -10.36
CA TYR A 457 -10.51 -27.08 -10.14
C TYR A 457 -10.84 -26.87 -8.65
N TYR A 458 -10.89 -27.95 -7.87
CA TYR A 458 -11.24 -27.92 -6.44
C TYR A 458 -10.03 -27.67 -5.53
N GLY A 459 -8.82 -27.65 -6.10
CA GLY A 459 -7.59 -27.41 -5.38
C GLY A 459 -7.61 -26.17 -4.51
N LYS A 460 -6.87 -26.20 -3.41
CA LYS A 460 -6.80 -25.07 -2.49
C LYS A 460 -6.14 -23.87 -3.17
N SER A 461 -6.69 -22.68 -2.92
CA SER A 461 -6.08 -21.39 -3.28
C SER A 461 -6.28 -20.41 -2.14
N SER A 462 -5.28 -19.57 -1.90
CA SER A 462 -5.35 -18.55 -0.85
C SER A 462 -4.37 -17.42 -1.11
N TYR A 463 -4.65 -16.27 -0.51
CA TYR A 463 -3.68 -15.18 -0.41
C TYR A 463 -2.90 -15.35 0.90
N ALA A 464 -1.72 -15.97 0.84
CA ALA A 464 -0.89 -16.26 2.02
C ALA A 464 -1.64 -16.98 3.17
N GLY A 465 -2.54 -17.92 2.82
CA GLY A 465 -3.38 -18.64 3.78
C GLY A 465 -4.70 -17.96 4.14
N LEU A 466 -4.96 -16.73 3.67
CA LEU A 466 -6.25 -16.07 3.80
C LEU A 466 -7.31 -16.82 2.98
N SER A 467 -8.38 -17.24 3.65
CA SER A 467 -9.50 -17.91 3.01
C SER A 467 -10.25 -16.93 2.08
N PRO A 468 -10.34 -17.23 0.77
CA PRO A 468 -11.24 -16.49 -0.11
C PRO A 468 -12.68 -16.63 0.39
N THR A 469 -13.17 -17.84 0.65
CA THR A 469 -14.53 -18.10 1.14
C THR A 469 -14.88 -17.23 2.35
N ALA A 470 -13.99 -17.11 3.35
CA ALA A 470 -14.21 -16.25 4.51
C ALA A 470 -14.40 -14.77 4.13
N SER A 471 -13.57 -14.26 3.21
CA SER A 471 -13.63 -12.88 2.72
C SER A 471 -14.97 -12.58 2.04
N TYR A 472 -15.49 -13.51 1.24
CA TYR A 472 -16.79 -13.36 0.58
C TYR A 472 -17.96 -13.53 1.54
N VAL A 473 -17.89 -14.48 2.48
CA VAL A 473 -18.91 -14.66 3.53
C VAL A 473 -19.07 -13.35 4.32
N LEU A 474 -17.99 -12.67 4.68
CA LEU A 474 -18.05 -11.36 5.33
C LEU A 474 -18.76 -10.32 4.46
N THR A 475 -18.48 -10.26 3.15
CA THR A 475 -19.19 -9.37 2.21
C THR A 475 -20.69 -9.66 2.17
N TYR A 476 -21.09 -10.94 2.08
CA TYR A 476 -22.52 -11.29 2.03
C TYR A 476 -23.22 -11.16 3.40
N SER A 477 -22.48 -11.21 4.50
CA SER A 477 -23.01 -11.05 5.87
C SER A 477 -23.38 -9.62 6.24
N MET A 478 -23.00 -8.62 5.44
CA MET A 478 -23.34 -7.20 5.67
C MET A 478 -24.85 -6.98 5.84
N ALA A 479 -25.67 -7.79 5.17
CA ALA A 479 -27.12 -7.72 5.29
C ALA A 479 -27.66 -8.15 6.67
N LEU A 480 -26.88 -8.94 7.42
CA LEU A 480 -27.25 -9.47 8.72
C LEU A 480 -26.83 -8.55 9.87
N LYS A 481 -25.74 -7.79 9.71
CA LYS A 481 -25.22 -6.85 10.70
C LYS A 481 -24.91 -7.51 12.06
N ASN A 482 -24.38 -8.73 12.04
CA ASN A 482 -24.13 -9.51 13.25
C ASN A 482 -22.85 -9.09 13.99
N LEU A 483 -21.87 -8.54 13.26
CA LEU A 483 -20.61 -8.02 13.78
C LEU A 483 -20.53 -6.51 13.60
N CYS A 484 -19.76 -5.81 14.43
CA CYS A 484 -19.53 -4.38 14.30
C CYS A 484 -18.94 -4.04 12.92
N ILE A 485 -17.96 -4.82 12.43
CA ILE A 485 -17.39 -4.64 11.08
C ILE A 485 -18.38 -4.91 9.93
N THR A 486 -19.49 -5.60 10.20
CA THR A 486 -20.58 -5.85 9.23
C THR A 486 -21.76 -4.87 9.38
N GLY A 487 -21.67 -3.94 10.34
CA GLY A 487 -22.67 -2.89 10.55
C GLY A 487 -23.55 -3.06 11.80
N LYS A 488 -23.20 -3.93 12.75
CA LYS A 488 -23.80 -3.93 14.09
C LYS A 488 -23.52 -2.57 14.75
N ASP A 489 -24.54 -1.97 15.35
CA ASP A 489 -24.46 -0.64 15.98
C ASP A 489 -23.95 0.47 15.05
N ALA A 490 -24.23 0.36 13.75
CA ALA A 490 -23.80 1.36 12.77
C ALA A 490 -24.26 2.78 13.16
N VAL A 491 -23.31 3.72 13.16
CA VAL A 491 -23.56 5.12 13.52
C VAL A 491 -24.26 5.85 12.37
N PRO A 492 -25.50 6.36 12.54
CA PRO A 492 -26.26 6.98 11.46
C PRO A 492 -25.55 8.16 10.79
N ALA A 493 -24.74 8.92 11.54
CA ALA A 493 -23.96 10.05 11.01
C ALA A 493 -22.94 9.63 9.92
N ASN A 494 -22.55 8.36 9.87
CA ASN A 494 -21.63 7.83 8.85
C ASN A 494 -22.33 7.54 7.51
N ALA A 495 -23.66 7.45 7.48
CA ALA A 495 -24.40 7.07 6.29
C ALA A 495 -24.26 8.11 5.17
N LEU A 496 -23.80 7.67 4.00
CA LEU A 496 -23.72 8.50 2.80
C LEU A 496 -25.12 8.80 2.27
N THR A 497 -25.32 10.04 1.83
CA THR A 497 -26.56 10.43 1.17
C THR A 497 -26.64 9.79 -0.22
N GLN A 498 -27.83 9.77 -0.85
CA GLN A 498 -27.94 9.32 -2.24
C GLN A 498 -27.05 10.13 -3.19
N GLN A 499 -26.92 11.44 -2.95
CA GLN A 499 -26.02 12.32 -3.70
C GLN A 499 -24.55 11.92 -3.50
N ASP A 500 -24.15 11.59 -2.26
CA ASP A 500 -22.78 11.10 -1.99
C ASP A 500 -22.48 9.79 -2.71
N VAL A 501 -23.42 8.84 -2.70
CA VAL A 501 -23.25 7.55 -3.39
C VAL A 501 -23.16 7.76 -4.90
N ALA A 502 -24.03 8.59 -5.48
CA ALA A 502 -23.99 8.93 -6.90
C ALA A 502 -22.67 9.61 -7.28
N ALA A 503 -22.20 10.56 -6.47
CA ALA A 503 -20.91 11.23 -6.66
C ALA A 503 -19.75 10.22 -6.59
N ALA A 504 -19.73 9.32 -5.61
CA ALA A 504 -18.69 8.29 -5.50
C ALA A 504 -18.65 7.37 -6.73
N MET A 505 -19.82 6.97 -7.23
CA MET A 505 -19.92 6.14 -8.43
C MET A 505 -19.40 6.85 -9.68
N THR A 506 -19.67 8.15 -9.81
CA THR A 506 -19.13 8.99 -10.89
C THR A 506 -17.62 9.16 -10.76
N SER A 507 -17.10 9.51 -9.58
CA SER A 507 -15.65 9.63 -9.35
C SER A 507 -14.91 8.32 -9.64
N GLY A 508 -15.49 7.16 -9.31
CA GLY A 508 -14.92 5.84 -9.62
C GLY A 508 -14.84 5.49 -11.13
N ARG A 509 -15.55 6.22 -12.01
CA ARG A 509 -15.44 6.09 -13.48
C ARG A 509 -14.60 7.19 -14.14
N PHE A 510 -14.14 8.16 -13.35
CA PHE A 510 -13.57 9.40 -13.87
C PHE A 510 -12.30 9.19 -14.70
N ASP A 511 -11.58 8.09 -14.51
CA ASP A 511 -10.39 7.75 -15.29
C ASP A 511 -10.66 7.69 -16.79
N LEU A 512 -11.84 7.21 -17.19
CA LEU A 512 -12.30 7.16 -18.58
C LEU A 512 -13.19 8.35 -18.94
N ASP A 513 -14.07 8.78 -18.03
CA ASP A 513 -15.02 9.88 -18.30
C ASP A 513 -14.27 11.18 -18.64
N ARG A 514 -13.13 11.46 -17.98
CA ARG A 514 -12.30 12.66 -18.23
C ARG A 514 -11.84 12.79 -19.68
N LEU A 515 -11.65 11.68 -20.39
CA LEU A 515 -11.16 11.67 -21.76
C LEU A 515 -12.16 12.28 -22.76
N GLN A 516 -13.44 12.27 -22.39
CA GLN A 516 -14.56 12.76 -23.20
C GLN A 516 -15.07 14.14 -22.74
N MET A 517 -14.48 14.73 -21.69
CA MET A 517 -14.89 16.03 -21.16
C MET A 517 -14.29 17.19 -21.95
N THR A 518 -15.02 18.30 -22.02
CA THR A 518 -14.49 19.57 -22.53
C THR A 518 -13.53 20.21 -21.52
N PRO A 519 -12.63 21.12 -21.94
CA PRO A 519 -11.75 21.85 -21.03
C PRO A 519 -12.49 22.56 -19.88
N VAL A 520 -13.66 23.13 -20.15
CA VAL A 520 -14.51 23.78 -19.13
C VAL A 520 -15.05 22.77 -18.12
N GLN A 521 -15.45 21.58 -18.55
CA GLN A 521 -15.88 20.50 -17.66
C GLN A 521 -14.73 19.98 -16.79
N LEU A 522 -13.51 19.90 -17.33
CA LEU A 522 -12.32 19.53 -16.57
C LEU A 522 -12.00 20.57 -15.48
N VAL A 523 -12.11 21.87 -15.78
CA VAL A 523 -11.95 22.92 -14.75
C VAL A 523 -13.04 22.83 -13.70
N ALA A 524 -14.29 22.55 -14.06
CA ALA A 524 -15.37 22.37 -13.09
C ALA A 524 -15.08 21.19 -12.12
N ALA A 525 -14.44 20.13 -12.62
CA ALA A 525 -14.02 18.97 -11.82
C ALA A 525 -12.93 19.29 -10.77
N PHE A 526 -12.29 20.46 -10.80
CA PHE A 526 -11.37 20.88 -9.73
C PHE A 526 -12.06 21.09 -8.39
N SER A 527 -13.38 21.27 -8.37
CA SER A 527 -14.18 21.39 -7.15
C SER A 527 -14.73 20.05 -6.64
N ASP A 528 -14.35 18.91 -7.27
CA ASP A 528 -14.87 17.60 -6.88
C ASP A 528 -14.40 17.20 -5.47
N TRP A 529 -15.28 16.51 -4.74
CA TRP A 529 -14.99 15.98 -3.41
C TRP A 529 -13.81 15.01 -3.41
N SER A 530 -13.57 14.31 -4.53
CA SER A 530 -12.52 13.30 -4.65
C SER A 530 -11.20 13.96 -5.04
N PRO A 531 -10.15 13.88 -4.20
CA PRO A 531 -8.82 14.36 -4.56
C PRO A 531 -8.26 13.68 -5.82
N VAL A 532 -8.71 12.45 -6.11
CA VAL A 532 -8.32 11.68 -7.32
C VAL A 532 -8.89 12.34 -8.58
N VAL A 533 -10.15 12.77 -8.54
CA VAL A 533 -10.81 13.46 -9.66
C VAL A 533 -10.12 14.79 -9.93
N ARG A 534 -9.82 15.58 -8.89
CA ARG A 534 -9.13 16.86 -9.04
C ARG A 534 -7.79 16.72 -9.73
N GLY A 535 -6.96 15.78 -9.26
CA GLY A 535 -5.64 15.51 -9.86
C GLY A 535 -5.73 14.97 -11.30
N TRP A 536 -6.65 14.04 -11.56
CA TRP A 536 -6.85 13.49 -12.90
C TRP A 536 -7.41 14.50 -13.91
N ALA A 537 -8.25 15.43 -13.46
CA ALA A 537 -8.76 16.51 -14.29
C ALA A 537 -7.64 17.48 -14.67
N ALA A 538 -6.78 17.82 -13.70
CA ALA A 538 -5.62 18.69 -13.92
C ALA A 538 -4.61 18.07 -14.90
N GLU A 539 -4.29 16.78 -14.72
CA GLU A 539 -3.42 16.02 -15.60
C GLU A 539 -3.97 15.96 -17.03
N GLU A 540 -5.28 15.72 -17.17
CA GLU A 540 -5.94 15.62 -18.47
C GLU A 540 -6.01 16.98 -19.17
N LEU A 541 -6.41 18.04 -18.47
CA LEU A 541 -6.49 19.38 -19.02
C LEU A 541 -5.13 19.84 -19.54
N ALA A 542 -4.05 19.62 -18.79
CA ALA A 542 -2.70 20.03 -19.19
C ALA A 542 -2.21 19.39 -20.51
N LYS A 543 -2.79 18.26 -20.95
CA LYS A 543 -2.49 17.62 -22.24
C LYS A 543 -3.25 18.25 -23.41
N ARG A 544 -4.26 19.08 -23.14
CA ARG A 544 -5.14 19.69 -24.15
C ARG A 544 -4.54 21.01 -24.66
N PRO A 545 -4.61 21.30 -25.97
CA PRO A 545 -4.09 22.55 -26.52
C PRO A 545 -4.76 23.80 -25.94
N GLU A 546 -6.04 23.70 -25.54
CA GLU A 546 -6.82 24.78 -24.92
C GLU A 546 -6.28 25.21 -23.56
N ALA A 547 -5.55 24.35 -22.84
CA ALA A 547 -4.99 24.72 -21.55
C ALA A 547 -4.07 25.94 -21.64
N LYS A 548 -3.36 26.11 -22.77
CA LYS A 548 -2.50 27.27 -23.01
C LYS A 548 -3.28 28.58 -23.09
N THR A 549 -4.47 28.59 -23.72
CA THR A 549 -5.30 29.79 -23.79
C THR A 549 -6.00 30.08 -22.46
N MET A 550 -6.18 29.06 -21.62
CA MET A 550 -6.76 29.17 -20.28
C MET A 550 -5.75 29.55 -19.19
N GLU A 551 -4.45 29.69 -19.52
CA GLU A 551 -3.39 29.98 -18.54
C GLU A 551 -3.68 31.19 -17.63
N PRO A 552 -4.18 32.35 -18.12
CA PRO A 552 -4.53 33.48 -17.26
C PRO A 552 -5.63 33.16 -16.23
N ASP A 553 -6.64 32.39 -16.64
CA ASP A 553 -7.72 31.99 -15.75
C ASP A 553 -7.24 30.96 -14.72
N LEU A 554 -6.40 30.00 -15.14
CA LEU A 554 -5.79 29.02 -14.26
C LEU A 554 -4.91 29.70 -13.19
N LEU A 555 -4.16 30.74 -13.54
CA LEU A 555 -3.38 31.54 -12.56
C LEU A 555 -4.31 32.16 -11.51
N LYS A 556 -5.43 32.75 -11.94
CA LYS A 556 -6.42 33.32 -11.02
C LYS A 556 -7.08 32.26 -10.13
N LEU A 557 -7.37 31.08 -10.67
CA LEU A 557 -7.95 29.96 -9.93
C LEU A 557 -6.96 29.40 -8.89
N ALA A 558 -5.67 29.32 -9.22
CA ALA A 558 -4.61 28.88 -8.31
C ALA A 558 -4.44 29.78 -7.09
N GLU A 559 -4.84 31.06 -7.18
CA GLU A 559 -4.86 32.03 -6.08
C GLU A 559 -6.26 32.24 -5.47
N GLY A 560 -7.22 31.40 -5.87
CA GLY A 560 -8.58 31.43 -5.37
C GLY A 560 -8.69 31.01 -3.90
N LYS A 561 -9.84 31.32 -3.29
CA LYS A 561 -10.14 30.95 -1.88
C LYS A 561 -10.47 29.47 -1.69
N ASP A 562 -10.96 28.82 -2.74
CA ASP A 562 -11.29 27.41 -2.72
C ASP A 562 -10.02 26.59 -2.92
N ALA A 563 -9.59 25.88 -1.87
CA ALA A 563 -8.35 25.11 -1.89
C ALA A 563 -8.39 23.94 -2.88
N HIS A 564 -9.57 23.39 -3.18
CA HIS A 564 -9.73 22.31 -4.17
C HIS A 564 -9.50 22.84 -5.58
N VAL A 565 -10.14 23.97 -5.89
CA VAL A 565 -9.98 24.62 -7.19
C VAL A 565 -8.55 25.11 -7.38
N ALA A 566 -7.97 25.71 -6.34
CA ALA A 566 -6.58 26.15 -6.35
C ALA A 566 -5.61 24.97 -6.55
N GLN A 567 -5.90 23.81 -5.97
CA GLN A 567 -5.11 22.58 -6.13
C GLN A 567 -5.11 22.13 -7.60
N GLY A 568 -6.29 21.96 -8.19
CA GLY A 568 -6.42 21.53 -9.60
C GLY A 568 -5.76 22.50 -10.57
N ALA A 569 -5.93 23.81 -10.35
CA ALA A 569 -5.29 24.84 -11.16
C ALA A 569 -3.75 24.83 -11.01
N CYS A 570 -3.24 24.74 -9.78
CA CYS A 570 -1.80 24.66 -9.50
C CYS A 570 -1.17 23.42 -10.16
N GLU A 571 -1.81 22.27 -10.07
CA GLU A 571 -1.33 21.03 -10.71
C GLU A 571 -1.33 21.16 -12.24
N THR A 572 -2.39 21.72 -12.82
CA THR A 572 -2.49 21.94 -14.27
C THR A 572 -1.34 22.81 -14.77
N LEU A 573 -1.09 23.95 -14.11
CA LEU A 573 0.01 24.86 -14.45
C LEU A 573 1.38 24.19 -14.32
N GLY A 574 1.55 23.32 -13.31
CA GLY A 574 2.76 22.52 -13.12
C GLY A 574 2.99 21.53 -14.27
N TYR A 575 1.95 20.79 -14.67
CA TYR A 575 2.01 19.86 -15.81
C TYR A 575 2.25 20.57 -17.15
N MET A 576 1.67 21.76 -17.34
CA MET A 576 1.94 22.63 -18.49
C MET A 576 3.35 23.22 -18.49
N LYS A 577 4.08 23.11 -17.38
CA LYS A 577 5.38 23.77 -17.16
C LYS A 577 5.32 25.29 -17.38
N SER A 578 4.26 25.91 -16.86
CA SER A 578 4.01 27.35 -17.01
C SER A 578 5.11 28.19 -16.36
N ASN A 579 5.79 29.02 -17.16
CA ASN A 579 6.73 30.02 -16.66
C ASN A 579 6.00 31.19 -15.96
N ALA A 580 4.81 31.56 -16.46
CA ALA A 580 3.99 32.61 -15.86
C ALA A 580 3.51 32.27 -14.44
N ALA A 581 3.44 30.97 -14.10
CA ALA A 581 3.01 30.49 -12.80
C ALA A 581 4.10 30.50 -11.71
N LEU A 582 5.37 30.76 -12.03
CA LEU A 582 6.44 30.76 -11.02
C LEU A 582 6.14 31.65 -9.79
N PRO A 583 5.68 32.90 -9.93
CA PRO A 583 5.35 33.73 -8.77
C PRO A 583 4.18 33.18 -7.95
N VAL A 584 3.21 32.53 -8.60
CA VAL A 584 2.07 31.89 -7.93
C VAL A 584 2.55 30.70 -7.11
N PHE A 585 3.36 29.81 -7.70
CA PHE A 585 3.91 28.65 -6.98
C PHE A 585 4.68 29.06 -5.74
N VAL A 586 5.53 30.09 -5.83
CA VAL A 586 6.29 30.62 -4.69
C VAL A 586 5.37 31.12 -3.57
N ARG A 587 4.32 31.87 -3.89
CA ARG A 587 3.35 32.33 -2.89
C ARG A 587 2.64 31.16 -2.21
N LEU A 588 2.29 30.13 -2.99
CA LEU A 588 1.61 28.94 -2.48
C LEU A 588 2.49 28.07 -1.56
N LEU A 589 3.82 28.17 -1.62
CA LEU A 589 4.73 27.46 -0.69
C LEU A 589 4.51 27.84 0.79
N SER A 590 3.89 28.99 1.06
CA SER A 590 3.54 29.44 2.42
C SER A 590 2.03 29.46 2.69
N HIS A 591 1.21 28.84 1.84
CA HIS A 591 -0.25 28.84 1.96
C HIS A 591 -0.74 28.20 3.27
N GLN A 592 -1.91 28.57 3.80
CA GLN A 592 -2.41 27.99 5.06
C GLN A 592 -2.73 26.49 4.92
N ASP A 593 -3.24 26.09 3.76
CA ASP A 593 -3.38 24.68 3.38
C ASP A 593 -2.02 24.08 3.00
N ARG A 594 -1.57 23.08 3.76
CA ARG A 594 -0.29 22.38 3.55
C ARG A 594 -0.28 21.50 2.32
N TRP A 595 -1.43 20.99 1.89
CA TRP A 595 -1.52 20.23 0.66
C TRP A 595 -1.29 21.11 -0.56
N LEU A 596 -1.75 22.36 -0.53
CA LEU A 596 -1.39 23.34 -1.55
C LEU A 596 0.11 23.66 -1.58
N ARG A 597 0.78 23.72 -0.42
CA ARG A 597 2.25 23.84 -0.37
C ARG A 597 2.93 22.67 -1.07
N TYR A 598 2.48 21.44 -0.78
CA TYR A 598 2.97 20.23 -1.42
C TYR A 598 2.78 20.28 -2.95
N LYS A 599 1.58 20.66 -3.42
CA LYS A 599 1.29 20.76 -4.86
C LYS A 599 2.09 21.85 -5.56
N ALA A 600 2.33 22.98 -4.90
CA ALA A 600 3.21 24.02 -5.42
C ALA A 600 4.67 23.55 -5.51
N ALA A 601 5.18 22.84 -4.51
CA ALA A 601 6.51 22.23 -4.56
C ALA A 601 6.62 21.16 -5.66
N GLN A 602 5.56 20.37 -5.86
CA GLN A 602 5.47 19.42 -6.98
C GLN A 602 5.47 20.13 -8.34
N ALA A 603 4.74 21.24 -8.48
CA ALA A 603 4.74 22.04 -9.70
C ALA A 603 6.13 22.64 -9.99
N ILE A 604 6.83 23.14 -8.96
CA ILE A 604 8.21 23.62 -9.07
C ILE A 604 9.16 22.52 -9.55
N LYS A 605 9.04 21.30 -9.02
CA LYS A 605 9.79 20.14 -9.52
C LYS A 605 9.52 19.88 -11.01
N LEU A 606 8.26 19.96 -11.45
CA LEU A 606 7.87 19.68 -12.83
C LEU A 606 8.38 20.74 -13.83
N VAL A 607 8.34 22.02 -13.46
CA VAL A 607 8.88 23.11 -14.30
C VAL A 607 10.41 23.13 -14.30
N ASN A 608 11.03 22.57 -13.26
CA ASN A 608 12.45 22.25 -13.20
C ASN A 608 13.34 23.51 -13.38
N ASP A 609 14.34 23.47 -14.27
CA ASP A 609 15.29 24.57 -14.52
C ASP A 609 14.65 25.92 -14.87
N VAL A 610 13.38 25.93 -15.29
CA VAL A 610 12.61 27.16 -15.49
C VAL A 610 12.45 27.94 -14.17
N ALA A 611 12.45 27.28 -13.01
CA ALA A 611 12.30 27.91 -11.71
C ALA A 611 13.57 28.62 -11.18
N LYS A 612 14.70 28.60 -11.90
CA LYS A 612 15.94 29.30 -11.49
C LYS A 612 15.74 30.76 -11.07
N PRO A 613 14.93 31.59 -11.77
CA PRO A 613 14.73 32.99 -11.39
C PRO A 613 14.10 33.19 -10.01
N VAL A 614 13.39 32.18 -9.50
CA VAL A 614 12.72 32.20 -8.19
C VAL A 614 13.37 31.27 -7.16
N LEU A 615 14.54 30.72 -7.47
CA LEU A 615 15.27 29.82 -6.57
C LEU A 615 15.55 30.42 -5.18
N PRO A 616 15.93 31.72 -5.04
CA PRO A 616 16.08 32.33 -3.72
C PRO A 616 14.84 32.23 -2.84
N ASP A 617 13.65 32.43 -3.44
CA ASP A 617 12.38 32.36 -2.71
C ASP A 617 12.01 30.93 -2.33
N ILE A 618 12.34 29.94 -3.16
CA ILE A 618 12.13 28.51 -2.87
C ILE A 618 13.02 28.07 -1.69
N LEU A 619 14.29 28.49 -1.67
CA LEU A 619 15.21 28.22 -0.56
C LEU A 619 14.72 28.88 0.74
N LEU A 620 14.29 30.15 0.66
CA LEU A 620 13.73 30.87 1.80
C LEU A 620 12.46 30.18 2.33
N ALA A 621 11.55 29.77 1.45
CA ALA A 621 10.33 29.06 1.83
C ALA A 621 10.63 27.72 2.51
N THR A 622 11.64 26.98 2.02
CA THR A 622 12.08 25.69 2.59
C THR A 622 12.53 25.86 4.04
N ALA A 623 13.33 26.89 4.31
CA ALA A 623 13.78 27.20 5.67
C ALA A 623 12.64 27.71 6.55
N LYS A 624 11.80 28.62 6.04
CA LYS A 624 10.71 29.27 6.77
C LYS A 624 9.58 28.31 7.18
N THR A 625 9.32 27.29 6.36
CA THR A 625 8.19 26.37 6.55
C THR A 625 8.55 25.14 7.38
N ALA A 626 9.80 25.02 7.83
CA ALA A 626 10.24 23.97 8.74
C ALA A 626 9.44 24.03 10.05
N ALA A 627 8.95 22.86 10.50
CA ALA A 627 8.29 22.72 11.79
C ALA A 627 9.19 21.93 12.76
N PRO A 628 9.08 22.14 14.07
CA PRO A 628 9.80 21.33 15.04
C PRO A 628 9.31 19.87 15.00
N LEU A 629 10.17 18.93 15.42
CA LEU A 629 9.80 17.52 15.55
C LEU A 629 8.77 17.28 16.67
N GLN A 630 8.77 18.14 17.69
CA GLN A 630 7.88 18.08 18.84
C GLN A 630 7.43 19.49 19.28
N PRO A 631 6.15 19.67 19.70
CA PRO A 631 5.07 18.69 19.58
C PRO A 631 4.74 18.40 18.10
N ILE A 632 4.25 17.17 17.81
CA ILE A 632 3.87 16.78 16.44
C ILE A 632 2.74 17.69 15.95
N ASP A 633 2.94 18.29 14.78
CA ASP A 633 1.92 19.05 14.08
C ASP A 633 1.08 18.15 13.18
N TRP A 634 -0.07 17.74 13.69
CA TRP A 634 -0.96 16.79 13.01
C TRP A 634 -1.59 17.30 11.71
N ALA A 635 -1.42 18.58 11.35
CA ALA A 635 -1.82 19.05 10.03
C ALA A 635 -0.88 18.57 8.91
N ASP A 636 0.36 18.20 9.25
CA ASP A 636 1.33 17.49 8.38
C ASP A 636 2.35 16.77 9.29
N PRO A 637 1.98 15.59 9.85
CA PRO A 637 2.67 14.99 10.99
C PRO A 637 4.13 14.59 10.70
N ILE A 638 4.43 14.32 9.42
CA ILE A 638 5.77 13.97 8.94
C ILE A 638 6.31 14.99 7.92
N GLN A 639 5.76 16.20 7.90
CA GLN A 639 6.25 17.34 7.11
C GLN A 639 6.44 17.01 5.61
N ILE A 640 5.51 16.28 5.00
CA ILE A 640 5.52 15.86 3.58
C ILE A 640 5.62 17.07 2.65
N ALA A 641 4.97 18.20 3.00
CA ALA A 641 5.04 19.40 2.17
C ALA A 641 6.47 19.95 2.05
N GLN A 642 7.25 19.91 3.13
CA GLN A 642 8.67 20.28 3.09
C GLN A 642 9.51 19.20 2.41
N GLY A 643 9.19 17.91 2.60
CA GLY A 643 9.86 16.82 1.88
C GLY A 643 9.79 16.99 0.37
N GLN A 644 8.65 17.45 -0.15
CA GLN A 644 8.51 17.74 -1.58
C GLN A 644 9.38 18.91 -2.09
N LEU A 645 9.70 19.87 -1.22
CA LEU A 645 10.68 20.92 -1.53
C LEU A 645 12.11 20.35 -1.59
N ALA A 646 12.44 19.36 -0.74
CA ALA A 646 13.72 18.67 -0.82
C ALA A 646 13.91 18.00 -2.18
N VAL A 647 12.89 17.30 -2.66
CA VAL A 647 12.87 16.69 -4.01
C VAL A 647 13.10 17.76 -5.08
N ALA A 648 12.40 18.90 -5.00
CA ALA A 648 12.50 19.95 -6.02
C ALA A 648 13.88 20.63 -6.05
N LEU A 649 14.52 20.79 -4.89
CA LEU A 649 15.79 21.53 -4.75
C LEU A 649 17.02 20.65 -4.97
N PHE A 650 16.99 19.40 -4.51
CA PHE A 650 18.20 18.56 -4.43
C PHE A 650 18.21 17.38 -5.40
N ASP A 651 17.10 17.15 -6.12
CA ASP A 651 17.08 16.27 -7.28
C ASP A 651 17.08 17.05 -8.61
N GLY A 652 17.64 16.43 -9.64
CA GLY A 652 17.51 16.90 -11.00
C GLY A 652 18.22 18.25 -11.29
N PRO A 653 17.85 18.92 -12.39
CA PRO A 653 18.57 20.12 -12.87
C PRO A 653 18.62 21.32 -11.91
N LEU A 654 17.59 21.57 -11.10
CA LEU A 654 17.63 22.63 -10.08
C LEU A 654 18.75 22.43 -9.05
N ALA A 655 19.12 21.18 -8.73
CA ALA A 655 20.20 20.88 -7.78
C ALA A 655 21.55 21.47 -8.22
N GLN A 656 21.82 21.58 -9.52
CA GLN A 656 23.02 22.25 -10.01
C GLN A 656 22.99 23.77 -9.80
N SER A 657 21.80 24.37 -9.87
CA SER A 657 21.64 25.80 -9.61
C SER A 657 21.73 26.11 -8.11
N VAL A 658 21.29 25.19 -7.24
CA VAL A 658 21.49 25.29 -5.79
C VAL A 658 22.97 25.33 -5.43
N LYS A 659 23.83 24.58 -6.13
CA LYS A 659 25.29 24.59 -5.91
C LYS A 659 25.93 25.98 -6.03
N THR A 660 25.46 26.79 -6.97
CA THR A 660 26.02 28.13 -7.24
C THR A 660 25.23 29.26 -6.57
N SER A 661 24.27 28.93 -5.70
CA SER A 661 23.41 29.90 -5.00
C SER A 661 24.08 30.46 -3.74
N ASP A 662 23.56 31.57 -3.20
CA ASP A 662 24.08 32.20 -1.98
C ASP A 662 24.03 31.21 -0.79
N PRO A 663 25.18 30.87 -0.16
CA PRO A 663 25.23 30.02 1.02
C PRO A 663 24.31 30.48 2.16
N LYS A 664 24.02 31.79 2.28
CA LYS A 664 23.09 32.33 3.27
C LYS A 664 21.64 31.86 3.08
N LEU A 665 21.28 31.40 1.89
CA LEU A 665 19.97 30.81 1.58
C LEU A 665 20.04 29.28 1.57
N VAL A 666 21.13 28.72 1.04
CA VAL A 666 21.30 27.27 0.91
C VAL A 666 21.47 26.59 2.27
N HIS A 667 22.33 27.13 3.15
CA HIS A 667 22.60 26.48 4.44
C HIS A 667 21.36 26.38 5.34
N PRO A 668 20.50 27.41 5.50
CA PRO A 668 19.24 27.28 6.22
C PRO A 668 18.28 26.24 5.61
N ALA A 669 18.19 26.15 4.28
CA ALA A 669 17.36 25.16 3.61
C ALA A 669 17.88 23.71 3.85
N ILE A 670 19.21 23.52 3.80
CA ILE A 670 19.84 22.24 4.14
C ILE A 670 19.52 21.86 5.59
N ARG A 671 19.70 22.78 6.55
CA ARG A 671 19.39 22.51 7.97
C ARG A 671 17.93 22.14 8.18
N ALA A 672 17.03 22.81 7.48
CA ALA A 672 15.60 22.53 7.53
C ALA A 672 15.29 21.10 7.07
N ILE A 673 15.83 20.67 5.92
CA ILE A 673 15.59 19.33 5.37
C ILE A 673 16.32 18.25 6.17
N ALA A 674 17.57 18.49 6.61
CA ALA A 674 18.35 17.53 7.40
C ALA A 674 17.66 17.18 8.74
N ASN A 675 16.80 18.08 9.25
CA ASN A 675 16.01 17.89 10.45
C ASN A 675 14.55 17.46 10.20
N ASN A 676 14.12 17.33 8.94
CA ASN A 676 12.75 16.89 8.59
C ASN A 676 12.47 15.50 9.20
N PRO A 677 11.29 15.19 9.76
CA PRO A 677 11.02 13.88 10.33
C PRO A 677 11.12 12.71 9.35
N ASP A 678 10.83 12.93 8.07
CA ASP A 678 10.79 11.91 7.03
C ASP A 678 12.20 11.53 6.53
N GLY A 679 12.46 10.22 6.47
CA GLY A 679 13.69 9.66 5.93
C GLY A 679 13.85 9.91 4.44
N MET A 680 12.75 9.91 3.66
CA MET A 680 12.78 10.21 2.23
C MET A 680 13.11 11.68 1.97
N ALA A 681 12.48 12.61 2.69
CA ALA A 681 12.83 14.03 2.62
C ALA A 681 14.34 14.25 2.83
N ARG A 682 14.92 13.60 3.86
CA ARG A 682 16.36 13.67 4.16
C ARG A 682 17.21 13.00 3.07
N TRP A 683 16.74 11.91 2.47
CA TRP A 683 17.47 11.14 1.46
C TRP A 683 17.94 12.02 0.30
N HIS A 684 17.11 12.96 -0.14
CA HIS A 684 17.44 13.88 -1.24
C HIS A 684 18.72 14.71 -1.02
N LEU A 685 19.16 14.89 0.23
CA LEU A 685 20.43 15.57 0.54
C LEU A 685 21.68 14.69 0.29
N ARG A 686 21.54 13.36 0.16
CA ARG A 686 22.67 12.43 0.04
C ARG A 686 23.62 12.86 -1.09
N GLY A 687 23.08 12.97 -2.30
CA GLY A 687 23.89 13.30 -3.48
C GLY A 687 24.56 14.67 -3.38
N TYR A 688 23.87 15.65 -2.78
CA TYR A 688 24.37 17.00 -2.59
C TYR A 688 25.50 17.05 -1.54
N PHE A 689 25.37 16.33 -0.43
CA PHE A 689 26.42 16.22 0.58
C PHE A 689 27.69 15.57 0.04
N GLU A 690 27.56 14.50 -0.74
CA GLU A 690 28.70 13.78 -1.32
C GLU A 690 29.47 14.64 -2.36
N ASN A 691 28.73 15.37 -3.21
CA ASN A 691 29.31 15.89 -4.45
C ASN A 691 29.38 17.42 -4.55
N ASN A 692 28.58 18.17 -3.76
CA ASN A 692 28.32 19.58 -4.02
C ASN A 692 28.81 20.53 -2.92
N LEU A 693 29.09 20.06 -1.71
CA LEU A 693 29.62 20.90 -0.63
C LEU A 693 31.12 21.20 -0.84
N SER A 694 31.48 22.49 -0.76
CA SER A 694 32.85 22.97 -0.65
C SER A 694 33.41 22.78 0.77
N LEU A 695 34.70 23.08 0.98
CA LEU A 695 35.29 23.03 2.32
C LEU A 695 34.61 24.05 3.25
N GLU A 696 34.34 25.25 2.75
CA GLU A 696 33.68 26.33 3.47
C GLU A 696 32.24 25.94 3.85
N ASP A 697 31.51 25.27 2.95
CA ASP A 697 30.17 24.76 3.25
C ASP A 697 30.22 23.70 4.36
N VAL A 698 31.14 22.73 4.26
CA VAL A 698 31.29 21.70 5.29
C VAL A 698 31.71 22.32 6.61
N GLN A 699 32.55 23.35 6.63
CA GLN A 699 32.87 24.10 7.86
C GLN A 699 31.64 24.76 8.49
N ALA A 700 30.78 25.38 7.68
CA ALA A 700 29.56 26.04 8.16
C ALA A 700 28.47 25.05 8.62
N LEU A 701 28.47 23.82 8.08
CA LEU A 701 27.46 22.79 8.33
C LEU A 701 27.98 21.62 9.16
N ALA A 702 29.23 21.64 9.63
CA ALA A 702 29.85 20.47 10.28
C ALA A 702 29.03 19.93 11.47
N PRO A 703 28.46 20.76 12.37
CA PRO A 703 27.58 20.27 13.43
C PRO A 703 26.33 19.56 12.89
N ASP A 704 25.72 20.09 11.84
CA ASP A 704 24.51 19.54 11.20
C ASP A 704 24.81 18.22 10.49
N LEU A 705 25.93 18.14 9.76
CA LEU A 705 26.40 16.92 9.11
C LEU A 705 26.71 15.84 10.13
N LEU A 706 27.41 16.18 11.21
CA LEU A 706 27.69 15.21 12.28
C LEU A 706 26.40 14.71 12.92
N ALA A 707 25.44 15.61 13.21
CA ALA A 707 24.13 15.22 13.72
C ALA A 707 23.38 14.29 12.75
N ALA A 708 23.46 14.56 11.44
CA ALA A 708 22.87 13.72 10.41
C ALA A 708 23.47 12.31 10.39
N VAL A 709 24.80 12.14 10.53
CA VAL A 709 25.44 10.80 10.65
C VAL A 709 24.92 10.05 11.88
N LYS A 710 24.81 10.76 13.00
CA LYS A 710 24.51 10.19 14.31
C LYS A 710 23.04 9.84 14.52
N THR A 711 22.12 10.50 13.80
CA THR A 711 20.68 10.45 14.11
C THR A 711 19.88 9.89 12.94
N MET A 712 19.15 8.80 13.17
CA MET A 712 18.17 8.28 12.20
C MET A 712 16.93 9.17 12.15
N SER A 713 16.25 9.18 11.01
CA SER A 713 14.96 9.88 10.88
C SER A 713 13.91 9.23 11.79
N PRO A 714 13.00 10.02 12.39
CA PRO A 714 11.93 9.48 13.22
C PRO A 714 10.82 8.81 12.39
N ALA A 715 10.57 9.24 11.16
CA ALA A 715 9.65 8.64 10.21
C ALA A 715 10.41 7.99 9.04
N ASP A 716 9.74 7.06 8.36
CA ASP A 716 10.22 6.36 7.17
C ASP A 716 11.68 5.88 7.25
N ARG A 717 11.99 5.16 8.35
CA ARG A 717 13.36 4.76 8.72
C ARG A 717 14.10 3.94 7.68
N MET A 718 13.39 3.35 6.72
CA MET A 718 14.02 2.59 5.65
C MET A 718 14.99 3.43 4.81
N PHE A 719 14.81 4.75 4.79
CA PHE A 719 15.67 5.69 4.08
C PHE A 719 16.64 6.46 4.98
N SER A 720 16.63 6.21 6.30
CA SER A 720 17.51 6.90 7.26
C SER A 720 19.01 6.76 6.93
N ASN A 721 19.44 5.64 6.32
CA ASN A 721 20.86 5.42 6.04
C ASN A 721 21.43 6.35 4.99
N GLU A 722 20.58 6.94 4.15
CA GLU A 722 21.07 7.61 2.96
C GLU A 722 21.70 8.97 3.26
N ILE A 723 21.00 9.85 4.00
CA ILE A 723 21.57 11.12 4.45
C ILE A 723 22.79 10.88 5.35
N ARG A 724 22.77 9.81 6.16
CA ARG A 724 23.86 9.43 7.06
C ARG A 724 25.12 9.12 6.27
N MET A 725 25.00 8.34 5.20
CA MET A 725 26.12 8.05 4.29
C MET A 725 26.63 9.33 3.62
N GLY A 726 25.73 10.16 3.09
CA GLY A 726 26.15 11.39 2.42
C GLY A 726 26.88 12.36 3.36
N ALA A 727 26.38 12.55 4.58
CA ALA A 727 27.01 13.39 5.58
C ALA A 727 28.35 12.81 6.07
N PHE A 728 28.41 11.49 6.25
CA PHE A 728 29.62 10.79 6.67
C PHE A 728 30.75 10.94 5.64
N LYS A 729 30.43 10.79 4.35
CA LYS A 729 31.37 11.02 3.25
C LYS A 729 31.78 12.48 3.12
N ALA A 730 30.87 13.44 3.31
CA ALA A 730 31.19 14.86 3.27
C ALA A 730 32.23 15.24 4.35
N LEU A 731 32.05 14.72 5.57
CA LEU A 731 33.01 14.91 6.66
C LEU A 731 34.32 14.13 6.44
N ALA A 732 34.26 12.91 5.86
CA ALA A 732 35.42 12.10 5.50
C ALA A 732 36.32 12.79 4.47
N LYS A 733 35.74 13.36 3.42
CA LYS A 733 36.43 14.09 2.34
C LYS A 733 37.31 15.23 2.85
N TYR A 734 36.91 15.89 3.95
CA TYR A 734 37.65 17.01 4.55
C TYR A 734 38.28 16.67 5.92
N HIS A 735 38.31 15.38 6.28
CA HIS A 735 39.04 14.82 7.42
C HIS A 735 38.67 15.42 8.79
N TYR A 736 37.37 15.49 9.10
CA TYR A 736 36.90 15.89 10.43
C TYR A 736 37.13 14.79 11.46
N GLN A 737 37.84 15.09 12.54
CA GLN A 737 38.25 14.11 13.55
C GLN A 737 37.05 13.44 14.24
N GLU A 738 35.98 14.18 14.54
CA GLU A 738 34.76 13.65 15.16
C GLU A 738 34.06 12.60 14.29
N ASN A 739 34.33 12.59 12.99
CA ASN A 739 33.73 11.66 12.04
C ASN A 739 34.28 10.22 12.19
N ILE A 740 35.48 10.06 12.79
CA ILE A 740 36.04 8.73 13.09
C ILE A 740 35.12 7.98 14.06
N GLU A 741 34.74 8.63 15.17
CA GLU A 741 33.82 8.05 16.16
C GLU A 741 32.42 7.86 15.55
N ALA A 742 31.95 8.85 14.78
CA ALA A 742 30.65 8.79 14.13
C ALA A 742 30.54 7.63 13.12
N GLY A 743 31.61 7.33 12.38
CA GLY A 743 31.66 6.21 11.44
C GLY A 743 31.55 4.85 12.14
N VAL A 744 32.22 4.66 13.28
CA VAL A 744 32.09 3.44 14.08
C VAL A 744 30.65 3.27 14.59
N MET A 745 30.05 4.34 15.10
CA MET A 745 28.65 4.31 15.52
C MET A 745 27.70 4.03 14.35
N PHE A 746 27.95 4.64 13.20
CA PHE A 746 27.14 4.41 12.00
C PHE A 746 27.20 2.95 11.55
N ALA A 747 28.39 2.35 11.55
CA ALA A 747 28.60 0.93 11.27
C ALA A 747 27.85 0.03 12.27
N LYS A 748 27.85 0.38 13.57
CA LYS A 748 27.12 -0.37 14.63
C LYS A 748 25.61 -0.45 14.39
N THR A 749 25.04 0.56 13.74
CA THR A 749 23.59 0.59 13.41
C THR A 749 23.22 -0.10 12.10
N GLN A 750 24.19 -0.66 11.36
CA GLN A 750 23.90 -1.32 10.09
C GLN A 750 23.21 -2.68 10.30
N GLY A 751 22.00 -2.80 9.78
CA GLY A 751 21.18 -4.01 9.77
C GLY A 751 20.21 -4.01 8.58
N GLY A 752 19.48 -5.13 8.42
CA GLY A 752 18.52 -5.30 7.32
C GLY A 752 19.16 -5.42 5.92
N HIS A 753 18.32 -5.32 4.89
CA HIS A 753 18.70 -5.60 3.51
C HIS A 753 19.83 -4.69 3.00
N GLY A 754 20.88 -5.28 2.43
CA GLY A 754 22.04 -4.57 1.84
C GLY A 754 23.03 -3.96 2.85
N SER A 755 22.86 -4.21 4.15
CA SER A 755 23.73 -3.63 5.18
C SER A 755 25.18 -4.13 5.13
N GLN A 756 25.42 -5.32 4.57
CA GLN A 756 26.77 -5.84 4.36
C GLN A 756 27.60 -4.98 3.40
N GLY A 757 26.98 -4.50 2.30
CA GLY A 757 27.62 -3.58 1.37
C GLY A 757 27.86 -2.21 1.99
N ARG A 758 26.85 -1.65 2.68
CA ARG A 758 26.98 -0.36 3.38
C ARG A 758 28.03 -0.38 4.49
N THR A 759 28.16 -1.49 5.22
CA THR A 759 29.19 -1.66 6.24
C THR A 759 30.59 -1.55 5.62
N GLY A 760 30.81 -2.22 4.49
CA GLY A 760 32.07 -2.10 3.74
C GLY A 760 32.37 -0.67 3.29
N GLU A 761 31.36 0.04 2.78
CA GLU A 761 31.48 1.45 2.39
C GLU A 761 31.87 2.35 3.57
N ILE A 762 31.24 2.20 4.73
CA ILE A 762 31.58 2.98 5.94
C ILE A 762 33.03 2.75 6.35
N LEU A 763 33.45 1.49 6.35
CA LEU A 763 34.79 1.10 6.77
C LEU A 763 35.87 1.56 5.79
N HIS A 764 35.56 1.59 4.50
CA HIS A 764 36.45 2.15 3.47
C HIS A 764 36.79 3.62 3.76
N GLU A 765 35.79 4.45 4.04
CA GLU A 765 36.02 5.86 4.38
C GLU A 765 36.79 6.03 5.70
N LEU A 766 36.54 5.17 6.71
CA LEU A 766 37.29 5.17 7.98
C LEU A 766 38.77 4.87 7.77
N VAL A 767 39.12 3.95 6.86
CA VAL A 767 40.51 3.63 6.51
C VAL A 767 41.24 4.87 5.94
N GLY A 768 40.53 5.77 5.26
CA GLY A 768 41.08 7.02 4.72
C GLY A 768 41.68 7.97 5.76
N TYR A 769 41.39 7.79 7.05
CA TYR A 769 41.97 8.56 8.15
C TYR A 769 43.37 8.08 8.57
N GLY A 770 43.85 6.94 8.07
CA GLY A 770 45.20 6.43 8.35
C GLY A 770 45.48 6.26 9.85
N THR A 771 46.62 6.75 10.33
CA THR A 771 47.01 6.62 11.75
C THR A 771 46.05 7.31 12.72
N ALA A 772 45.27 8.30 12.26
CA ALA A 772 44.30 9.00 13.11
C ALA A 772 43.14 8.09 13.55
N ALA A 773 42.80 7.06 12.77
CA ALA A 773 41.73 6.12 13.08
C ALA A 773 42.15 5.00 14.06
N ARG A 774 43.42 4.95 14.52
CA ARG A 774 43.88 3.89 15.43
C ARG A 774 43.10 3.84 16.75
N SER A 775 42.61 4.99 17.22
CA SER A 775 41.75 5.08 18.41
C SER A 775 40.42 4.34 18.24
N ALA A 776 39.96 4.09 17.02
CA ALA A 776 38.73 3.36 16.72
C ALA A 776 38.91 1.83 16.74
N ILE A 777 40.13 1.30 16.67
CA ILE A 777 40.39 -0.16 16.58
C ILE A 777 39.69 -0.95 17.70
N PRO A 778 39.72 -0.53 18.99
CA PRO A 778 38.99 -1.27 20.04
C PRO A 778 37.49 -1.39 19.76
N ALA A 779 36.85 -0.29 19.33
CA ALA A 779 35.43 -0.28 19.02
C ALA A 779 35.09 -1.05 17.73
N LEU A 780 36.00 -1.07 16.75
CA LEU A 780 35.87 -1.94 15.57
C LEU A 780 35.93 -3.44 15.95
N LYS A 781 36.78 -3.82 16.92
CA LYS A 781 36.77 -5.20 17.44
C LYS A 781 35.46 -5.55 18.16
N GLU A 782 34.91 -4.60 18.91
CA GLU A 782 33.58 -4.75 19.53
C GLU A 782 32.47 -4.90 18.47
N LEU A 783 32.59 -4.22 17.33
CA LEU A 783 31.61 -4.29 16.25
C LEU A 783 31.47 -5.71 15.68
N ILE A 784 32.57 -6.46 15.53
CA ILE A 784 32.53 -7.89 15.14
C ILE A 784 31.69 -8.69 16.13
N THR A 785 31.90 -8.45 17.43
CA THR A 785 31.14 -9.11 18.50
C THR A 785 29.66 -8.76 18.40
N THR A 786 29.34 -7.48 18.22
CA THR A 786 27.96 -6.98 18.07
C THR A 786 27.25 -7.64 16.87
N PHE A 787 27.90 -7.72 15.71
CA PHE A 787 27.32 -8.35 14.52
C PHE A 787 27.06 -9.84 14.72
N ASN A 788 27.98 -10.55 15.37
CA ASN A 788 27.79 -11.96 15.70
C ASN A 788 26.65 -12.17 16.71
N GLU A 789 26.47 -11.26 17.67
CA GLU A 789 25.34 -11.31 18.60
C GLU A 789 24.00 -11.00 17.94
N GLN A 790 23.94 -10.06 16.99
CA GLN A 790 22.73 -9.81 16.20
C GLN A 790 22.27 -11.09 15.48
N CYS A 791 23.20 -11.86 14.90
CA CYS A 791 22.89 -13.14 14.29
C CYS A 791 22.36 -14.17 15.30
N LYS A 792 22.89 -14.19 16.53
CA LYS A 792 22.39 -15.07 17.60
C LYS A 792 20.98 -14.70 18.07
N ARG A 793 20.58 -13.44 17.88
CA ARG A 793 19.24 -12.92 18.20
C ARG A 793 18.28 -12.94 16.99
N ASP A 794 18.68 -13.54 15.88
CA ASP A 794 17.92 -13.54 14.61
C ASP A 794 17.58 -12.13 14.07
N GLU A 795 18.34 -11.11 14.47
CA GLU A 795 18.19 -9.73 14.00
C GLU A 795 18.87 -9.51 12.63
N PHE A 796 19.80 -10.40 12.26
CA PHE A 796 20.48 -10.39 10.97
C PHE A 796 20.80 -11.82 10.50
N PRO A 797 20.78 -12.11 9.18
CA PRO A 797 21.12 -13.43 8.68
C PRO A 797 22.57 -13.83 9.01
N ALA A 798 22.74 -14.98 9.67
CA ALA A 798 24.04 -15.61 9.84
C ALA A 798 24.63 -16.10 8.50
N GLY A 799 25.89 -16.55 8.54
CA GLY A 799 26.58 -17.10 7.37
C GLY A 799 27.16 -16.00 6.46
N GLU A 800 27.01 -16.17 5.15
CA GLU A 800 27.72 -15.35 4.14
C GLU A 800 27.55 -13.84 4.35
N LEU A 801 26.32 -13.37 4.59
CA LEU A 801 26.04 -11.95 4.76
C LEU A 801 26.73 -11.36 5.99
N ASN A 802 26.77 -12.12 7.09
CA ASN A 802 27.46 -11.67 8.30
C ASN A 802 28.98 -11.76 8.14
N ASN A 803 29.48 -12.82 7.49
CA ASN A 803 30.91 -12.98 7.21
C ASN A 803 31.43 -11.81 6.38
N GLN A 804 30.67 -11.30 5.41
CA GLN A 804 31.03 -10.10 4.66
C GLN A 804 31.16 -8.86 5.56
N ARG A 805 30.23 -8.67 6.53
CA ARG A 805 30.32 -7.57 7.50
C ARG A 805 31.57 -7.68 8.38
N THR A 806 31.83 -8.85 8.95
CA THR A 806 32.96 -9.04 9.86
C THR A 806 34.29 -8.97 9.12
N ALA A 807 34.40 -9.54 7.91
CA ALA A 807 35.59 -9.46 7.08
C ALA A 807 35.94 -8.01 6.73
N ALA A 808 34.95 -7.19 6.36
CA ALA A 808 35.19 -5.77 6.10
C ALA A 808 35.78 -5.05 7.33
N VAL A 809 35.32 -5.40 8.55
CA VAL A 809 35.84 -4.81 9.80
C VAL A 809 37.28 -5.26 10.06
N GLU A 810 37.58 -6.55 9.85
CA GLU A 810 38.94 -7.10 9.99
C GLU A 810 39.92 -6.45 9.01
N ASP A 811 39.52 -6.29 7.75
CA ASP A 811 40.31 -5.64 6.71
C ASP A 811 40.57 -4.16 7.03
N ALA A 812 39.58 -3.46 7.58
CA ALA A 812 39.74 -2.08 8.03
C ALA A 812 40.72 -1.97 9.21
N ILE A 813 40.61 -2.85 10.22
CA ILE A 813 41.56 -2.90 11.35
C ILE A 813 42.98 -3.15 10.85
N LYS A 814 43.17 -4.11 9.94
CA LYS A 814 44.48 -4.43 9.36
C LYS A 814 45.06 -3.22 8.64
N SER A 815 44.25 -2.53 7.83
CA SER A 815 44.66 -1.35 7.06
C SER A 815 45.04 -0.17 7.96
N ILE A 816 44.22 0.13 8.97
CA ILE A 816 44.49 1.21 9.95
C ILE A 816 45.74 0.91 10.79
N THR A 817 45.96 -0.35 11.16
CA THR A 817 47.15 -0.77 11.91
C THR A 817 48.41 -0.60 11.07
N ALA A 818 48.36 -0.97 9.78
CA ALA A 818 49.47 -0.88 8.85
C ALA A 818 49.74 0.55 8.35
N ALA A 819 48.79 1.48 8.51
CA ALA A 819 48.96 2.87 8.09
C ALA A 819 50.16 3.53 8.78
N THR A 820 50.98 4.24 8.01
CA THR A 820 52.17 4.97 8.51
C THR A 820 51.98 6.49 8.51
N THR A 821 50.91 6.98 7.87
CA THR A 821 50.58 8.40 7.73
C THR A 821 49.11 8.65 8.06
N GLN A 822 48.75 9.92 8.23
CA GLN A 822 47.36 10.40 8.34
C GLN A 822 47.21 11.74 7.62
N PRO A 823 46.00 12.12 7.19
CA PRO A 823 45.72 13.46 6.69
C PRO A 823 45.75 14.50 7.82
N GLU A 824 45.80 15.78 7.43
CA GLU A 824 45.54 16.90 8.34
C GLU A 824 44.08 16.88 8.80
N LEU A 825 43.87 16.93 10.12
CA LEU A 825 42.56 16.81 10.72
C LEU A 825 41.92 18.18 10.99
N ARG A 826 40.61 18.23 10.79
CA ARG A 826 39.76 19.36 11.20
C ARG A 826 38.91 18.98 12.41
N SER A 827 38.49 19.99 13.18
CA SER A 827 37.65 19.83 14.36
C SER A 827 36.44 20.75 14.26
N ILE A 828 35.28 20.25 14.71
CA ILE A 828 34.04 21.02 14.80
C ILE A 828 34.10 21.96 16.01
N LYS A 829 34.79 21.53 17.08
CA LYS A 829 35.05 22.37 18.25
C LYS A 829 36.27 23.25 17.96
N LYS A 830 36.07 24.57 17.95
CA LYS A 830 37.12 25.56 18.18
C LYS A 830 36.91 26.18 19.55
#